data_AF-A0AAQ3PP83-F1
#
_entry.id   AF-A0AAQ3PP83-F1
#
_cell.length_a   1.000
_cell.length_b   1.000
_cell.length_c   1.000
_cell.angle_alpha   90.00
_cell.angle_beta   90.00
_cell.angle_gamma   90.00
#
_symmetry.space_group_name_H-M   'P 1'
#
loop_
_entity.id
_entity.type
_entity.pdbx_description
1 polymer ?
#
loop_
_entity_poly.entity_id
_entity_poly.type
_entity_poly.pdbx_seq_one_letter_code
_entity_poly.pdbx_strand_id
1 'polypeptide(L)'
;MGGLFKMDGVTRTFSVETCVLLTTLMLVARFLLDFLGPWYAAWSLTAFAVPAMETVNYSMVHYTMGLMQLSAPAVNEYFQAWAVLLVTLHYSVKVGCPYSRHKQIPLLDLMSSVWSANLLRVQTTYPLKITLWTMWVLNAARIISYFASTEKAVAINQENLRLTADYMSYEHKLGGSNGSSAANPSPGGGGGGKGPSFSMDSYKYLVLGEDQVLKDSKLEAPVQSQQQDHGQLGGGGRRRNRRIHLDPRLHKKVITLDKVWSLDGGRSGLLGDSGDKGNQLKDVCLSFALYKLLRRRFYDLPMHEARSQKQGEKMRSLVFKYILQDAERAFRVAATELSFLQDLFYSKHAATFANGFPAVNLVLSLLLIGATGYVGYPVRHIAERMDRADHNRITHGVLITRLIVALIIGKEMAEIYLYVFSQWTKVLLLCSYAKHRCLRRYPLVEGAMRALLSFMTRDRWDGEIRQYNILIAARPLKALGFFLSWQSWNKYPKGIKMGACTKRTIFQSMKKLDEHPERRLSSYFANAFGRDLSWAGKELKTDTHRILVWHIATCLCEIDLLASDEAVALKPCNMWPTPFVKQRHPSDRRWWEHYATAASLSNYCSYLVMQALVPENGLFTLKVFNEVCREIVHVTTGRGIGSLLRIRSMQDVRDNVMQDIEVAGVTLSASSRGQQSRGRRRRGRMDDDIHDSLTMKGAKLAKQLKDKYGGDRQRLWEKLAVFWTGFLLHLAASTRASKHRTRLAGRRELTTHLWALLSHAGYVRTTAGDGQAAMDIEDRVASEIASRI
;
A
#
# COMPACT_ATOMS: atom_id res chain seq x y z
N MET A 1 11.83 23.24 -36.34
CA MET A 1 10.77 22.22 -36.54
C MET A 1 9.81 22.56 -37.70
N GLY A 2 10.19 23.38 -38.69
CA GLY A 2 9.25 23.87 -39.73
C GLY A 2 9.25 23.12 -41.07
N GLY A 3 9.99 22.02 -41.23
CA GLY A 3 10.09 21.30 -42.51
C GLY A 3 10.15 19.78 -42.39
N LEU A 4 9.81 19.21 -41.22
CA LEU A 4 10.03 17.78 -40.95
C LEU A 4 8.90 16.87 -41.46
N PHE A 5 7.71 17.40 -41.74
CA PHE A 5 6.56 16.60 -42.17
C PHE A 5 5.70 17.38 -43.16
N LYS A 6 5.45 16.82 -44.35
CA LYS A 6 4.56 17.42 -45.36
C LYS A 6 3.11 17.20 -44.91
N MET A 7 2.30 18.26 -44.93
CA MET A 7 0.90 18.19 -44.49
C MET A 7 0.08 17.26 -45.40
N ASP A 8 -0.77 16.43 -44.80
CA ASP A 8 -1.65 15.53 -45.53
C ASP A 8 -2.83 16.31 -46.15
N GLY A 9 -3.27 15.92 -47.34
CA GLY A 9 -4.30 16.64 -48.11
C GLY A 9 -5.69 16.58 -47.48
N VAL A 10 -5.93 15.56 -46.62
CA VAL A 10 -7.22 15.29 -45.96
C VAL A 10 -7.40 16.12 -44.69
N THR A 11 -6.35 16.34 -43.90
CA THR A 11 -6.43 17.03 -42.60
C THR A 11 -5.89 18.46 -42.63
N ARG A 12 -5.10 18.84 -43.64
CA ARG A 12 -4.44 20.16 -43.79
C ARG A 12 -3.64 20.65 -42.56
N THR A 13 -3.39 19.80 -41.56
CA THR A 13 -2.85 20.21 -40.25
C THR A 13 -1.74 19.28 -39.71
N PHE A 14 -1.79 17.96 -39.90
CA PHE A 14 -0.77 17.01 -39.42
C PHE A 14 -0.54 15.85 -40.39
N SER A 15 0.69 15.33 -40.48
CA SER A 15 0.98 14.10 -41.24
C SER A 15 0.61 12.84 -40.43
N VAL A 16 0.26 11.74 -41.11
CA VAL A 16 -0.04 10.45 -40.48
C VAL A 16 1.13 9.97 -39.61
N GLU A 17 2.36 10.16 -40.08
CA GLU A 17 3.60 9.80 -39.35
C GLU A 17 3.74 10.56 -38.03
N THR A 18 3.45 11.87 -38.04
CA THR A 18 3.44 12.70 -36.83
C THR A 18 2.37 12.22 -35.85
N CYS A 19 1.21 11.81 -36.35
CA CYS A 19 0.13 11.27 -35.52
C CYS A 19 0.54 9.94 -34.87
N VAL A 20 1.13 9.02 -35.65
CA VAL A 20 1.69 7.76 -35.11
C VAL A 20 2.74 8.02 -34.05
N LEU A 21 3.73 8.88 -34.32
CA LEU A 21 4.74 9.26 -33.34
C LEU A 21 4.13 9.83 -32.06
N LEU A 22 3.17 10.74 -32.17
CA LEU A 22 2.49 11.31 -31.01
C LEU A 22 1.76 10.23 -30.20
N THR A 23 1.04 9.32 -30.85
CA THR A 23 0.35 8.22 -30.16
C THR A 23 1.30 7.26 -29.47
N THR A 24 2.42 6.91 -30.12
CA THR A 24 3.45 6.07 -29.50
C THR A 24 4.07 6.76 -28.29
N LEU A 25 4.38 8.06 -28.37
CA LEU A 25 4.91 8.84 -27.25
C LEU A 25 3.93 8.87 -26.07
N MET A 26 2.63 9.04 -26.33
CA MET A 26 1.63 9.02 -25.26
C MET A 26 1.46 7.63 -24.64
N LEU A 27 1.59 6.55 -25.42
CA LEU A 27 1.60 5.17 -24.89
C LEU A 27 2.85 4.90 -24.04
N VAL A 28 4.02 5.41 -24.45
CA VAL A 28 5.27 5.33 -23.66
C VAL A 28 5.17 6.13 -22.38
N ALA A 29 4.67 7.37 -22.44
CA ALA A 29 4.48 8.20 -21.27
C ALA A 29 3.55 7.50 -20.26
N ARG A 30 2.48 6.87 -20.75
CA ARG A 30 1.60 6.06 -19.91
C ARG A 30 2.33 4.86 -19.31
N PHE A 31 3.06 4.09 -20.12
CA PHE A 31 3.85 2.96 -19.64
C PHE A 31 4.87 3.37 -18.56
N LEU A 32 5.60 4.46 -18.77
CA LEU A 32 6.57 4.97 -17.79
C LEU A 32 5.88 5.41 -16.49
N LEU A 33 4.74 6.09 -16.58
CA LEU A 33 3.94 6.46 -15.41
C LEU A 33 3.47 5.23 -14.62
N ASP A 34 3.02 4.19 -15.33
CA ASP A 34 2.56 2.93 -14.74
C ASP A 34 3.72 2.08 -14.18
N PHE A 35 4.90 2.11 -14.82
CA PHE A 35 6.09 1.34 -14.44
C PHE A 35 6.85 1.95 -13.26
N LEU A 36 6.93 3.29 -13.20
CA LEU A 36 7.65 4.03 -12.15
C LEU A 36 6.97 3.95 -10.77
N GLY A 37 5.86 3.23 -10.64
CA GLY A 37 5.24 2.86 -9.37
C GLY A 37 3.87 3.49 -9.16
N PRO A 38 3.21 3.22 -8.02
CA PRO A 38 1.89 3.75 -7.75
C PRO A 38 1.97 5.22 -7.29
N TRP A 39 2.10 6.14 -8.25
CA TRP A 39 2.05 7.59 -8.03
C TRP A 39 0.68 8.09 -7.55
N TYR A 40 -0.34 7.20 -7.54
CA TYR A 40 -1.72 7.44 -7.10
C TYR A 40 -1.89 7.93 -5.66
N ALA A 41 -0.83 7.92 -4.85
CA ALA A 41 -0.85 8.47 -3.49
C ALA A 41 -1.02 10.00 -3.47
N ALA A 42 -0.70 10.71 -4.56
CA ALA A 42 -1.01 12.13 -4.73
C ALA A 42 -2.45 12.28 -5.23
N TRP A 43 -3.40 12.07 -4.31
CA TRP A 43 -4.84 11.87 -4.54
C TRP A 43 -5.53 12.93 -5.42
N SER A 44 -5.06 14.18 -5.47
CA SER A 44 -5.80 15.24 -6.16
C SER A 44 -5.57 15.35 -7.66
N LEU A 45 -4.33 15.17 -8.14
CA LEU A 45 -3.99 15.39 -9.56
C LEU A 45 -3.90 14.07 -10.35
N THR A 46 -3.32 13.04 -9.75
CA THR A 46 -3.11 11.75 -10.44
C THR A 46 -4.39 10.95 -10.64
N ALA A 47 -5.36 11.10 -9.72
CA ALA A 47 -6.65 10.41 -9.81
C ALA A 47 -7.48 10.84 -11.03
N PHE A 48 -7.32 12.08 -11.51
CA PHE A 48 -7.98 12.56 -12.73
C PHE A 48 -7.07 12.46 -13.95
N ALA A 49 -5.77 12.74 -13.81
CA ALA A 49 -4.84 12.74 -14.92
C ALA A 49 -4.66 11.35 -15.55
N VAL A 50 -4.59 10.27 -14.76
CA VAL A 50 -4.39 8.91 -15.31
C VAL A 50 -5.61 8.43 -16.11
N PRO A 51 -6.86 8.50 -15.60
CA PRO A 51 -8.04 8.16 -16.41
C PRO A 51 -8.22 9.07 -17.62
N ALA A 52 -7.94 10.38 -17.49
CA ALA A 52 -8.00 11.30 -18.64
C ALA A 52 -6.98 10.93 -19.72
N MET A 53 -5.72 10.66 -19.33
CA MET A 53 -4.68 10.19 -20.23
C MET A 53 -5.02 8.85 -20.86
N GLU A 54 -5.70 7.96 -20.13
CA GLU A 54 -6.21 6.70 -20.65
C GLU A 54 -7.24 6.92 -21.77
N THR A 55 -8.24 7.77 -21.52
CA THR A 55 -9.25 8.12 -22.52
C THR A 55 -8.63 8.79 -23.74
N VAL A 56 -7.71 9.73 -23.55
CA VAL A 56 -6.99 10.41 -24.64
C VAL A 56 -6.17 9.40 -25.45
N ASN A 57 -5.41 8.51 -24.79
CA ASN A 57 -4.62 7.49 -25.48
C ASN A 57 -5.52 6.55 -26.31
N TYR A 58 -6.66 6.15 -25.76
CA TYR A 58 -7.61 5.30 -26.46
C TYR A 58 -8.17 5.98 -27.72
N SER A 59 -8.65 7.22 -27.58
CA SER A 59 -9.19 8.01 -28.70
C SER A 59 -8.13 8.28 -29.77
N MET A 60 -6.91 8.59 -29.34
CA MET A 60 -5.78 8.83 -30.24
C MET A 60 -5.41 7.60 -31.06
N VAL A 61 -5.38 6.42 -30.45
CA VAL A 61 -5.09 5.15 -31.15
C VAL A 61 -6.18 4.83 -32.20
N HIS A 62 -7.45 5.08 -31.90
CA HIS A 62 -8.53 4.87 -32.86
C HIS A 62 -8.53 5.93 -33.97
N TYR A 63 -8.23 7.18 -33.63
CA TYR A 63 -8.11 8.27 -34.58
C TYR A 63 -6.96 8.03 -35.57
N THR A 64 -5.78 7.59 -35.11
CA THR A 64 -4.67 7.24 -36.00
C THR A 64 -5.00 6.08 -36.92
N MET A 65 -5.66 5.04 -36.41
CA MET A 65 -6.11 3.91 -37.23
C MET A 65 -7.12 4.34 -38.31
N GLY A 66 -8.05 5.24 -37.97
CA GLY A 66 -9.02 5.79 -38.94
C GLY A 66 -8.35 6.64 -40.02
N LEU A 67 -7.38 7.47 -39.65
CA LEU A 67 -6.56 8.25 -40.59
C LEU A 67 -5.80 7.35 -41.58
N MET A 68 -5.21 6.25 -41.08
CA MET A 68 -4.49 5.29 -41.93
C MET A 68 -5.37 4.66 -43.01
N GLN A 69 -6.69 4.53 -42.78
CA GLN A 69 -7.64 4.03 -43.78
C GLN A 69 -8.00 5.10 -44.83
N LEU A 70 -8.05 6.37 -44.44
CA LEU A 70 -8.53 7.47 -45.27
C LEU A 70 -7.43 8.09 -46.14
N SER A 71 -6.17 8.06 -45.70
CA SER A 71 -5.06 8.76 -46.35
C SER A 71 -4.43 8.04 -47.57
N ALA A 72 -5.00 6.95 -48.09
CA ALA A 72 -4.38 6.20 -49.19
C ALA A 72 -5.36 5.68 -50.27
N PRO A 73 -5.21 6.06 -51.55
CA PRO A 73 -5.91 5.43 -52.68
C PRO A 73 -5.30 4.06 -53.07
N ALA A 74 -4.08 3.73 -52.62
CA ALA A 74 -3.46 2.40 -52.67
C ALA A 74 -2.73 2.15 -51.33
N VAL A 75 -3.03 1.04 -50.65
CA VAL A 75 -2.66 0.84 -49.24
C VAL A 75 -1.15 0.71 -49.06
N ASN A 76 -0.55 1.63 -48.32
CA ASN A 76 0.86 1.59 -47.94
C ASN A 76 1.11 0.47 -46.92
N GLU A 77 2.04 -0.45 -47.22
CA GLU A 77 2.39 -1.60 -46.37
C GLU A 77 2.81 -1.19 -44.93
N TYR A 78 3.37 0.03 -44.76
CA TYR A 78 3.73 0.56 -43.44
C TYR A 78 2.52 0.89 -42.56
N PHE A 79 1.42 1.37 -43.14
CA PHE A 79 0.22 1.73 -42.37
C PHE A 79 -0.44 0.48 -41.77
N GLN A 80 -0.40 -0.64 -42.49
CA GLN A 80 -0.88 -1.92 -41.97
C GLN A 80 -0.01 -2.45 -40.84
N ALA A 81 1.32 -2.33 -40.97
CA ALA A 81 2.24 -2.68 -39.89
C ALA A 81 2.03 -1.80 -38.65
N TRP A 82 1.88 -0.48 -38.82
CA TRP A 82 1.65 0.45 -37.71
C TRP A 82 0.33 0.22 -37.02
N ALA A 83 -0.74 -0.10 -37.74
CA ALA A 83 -2.03 -0.42 -37.12
C ALA A 83 -1.92 -1.61 -36.17
N VAL A 84 -1.32 -2.72 -36.61
CA VAL A 84 -1.12 -3.92 -35.75
C VAL A 84 -0.18 -3.62 -34.59
N LEU A 85 0.92 -2.91 -34.83
CA LEU A 85 1.90 -2.57 -33.79
C LEU A 85 1.33 -1.61 -32.75
N LEU A 86 0.54 -0.61 -33.14
CA LEU A 86 -0.13 0.32 -32.22
C LEU A 86 -1.19 -0.37 -31.38
N VAL A 87 -2.03 -1.23 -31.97
CA VAL A 87 -3.02 -2.01 -31.22
C VAL A 87 -2.33 -2.98 -30.25
N THR A 88 -1.26 -3.63 -30.69
CA THR A 88 -0.47 -4.53 -29.85
C THR A 88 0.19 -3.76 -28.70
N LEU A 89 0.81 -2.60 -28.97
CA LEU A 89 1.43 -1.75 -27.95
C LEU A 89 0.39 -1.21 -26.96
N HIS A 90 -0.75 -0.71 -27.45
CA HIS A 90 -1.85 -0.20 -26.61
C HIS A 90 -2.32 -1.27 -25.62
N TYR A 91 -2.63 -2.47 -26.12
CA TYR A 91 -3.02 -3.59 -25.27
C TYR A 91 -1.89 -4.02 -24.31
N SER A 92 -0.65 -4.10 -24.81
CA SER A 92 0.50 -4.51 -24.00
C SER A 92 0.74 -3.54 -22.83
N VAL A 93 0.67 -2.23 -23.05
CA VAL A 93 0.77 -1.21 -21.98
C VAL A 93 -0.35 -1.37 -20.96
N LYS A 94 -1.57 -1.65 -21.40
CA LYS A 94 -2.73 -1.86 -20.53
C LYS A 94 -2.62 -3.12 -19.67
N VAL A 95 -2.17 -4.24 -20.25
CA VAL A 95 -2.12 -5.54 -19.54
C VAL A 95 -0.91 -5.66 -18.64
N GLY A 96 0.26 -5.22 -19.08
CA GLY A 96 1.49 -5.27 -18.30
C GLY A 96 1.57 -4.26 -17.16
N CYS A 97 0.56 -3.39 -17.02
CA CYS A 97 0.48 -2.45 -15.90
C CYS A 97 0.20 -3.20 -14.59
N PRO A 98 1.16 -3.21 -13.64
CA PRO A 98 0.96 -3.86 -12.36
C PRO A 98 -0.05 -3.12 -11.48
N TYR A 99 -0.42 -1.86 -11.77
CA TYR A 99 -1.28 -1.05 -10.89
C TYR A 99 -2.46 -0.38 -11.60
N SER A 100 -3.23 -1.13 -12.40
CA SER A 100 -4.43 -0.58 -13.06
C SER A 100 -5.68 -0.74 -12.18
N ARG A 101 -6.40 0.37 -11.91
CA ARG A 101 -7.57 0.44 -11.02
C ARG A 101 -8.88 -0.02 -11.69
N HIS A 102 -8.97 0.03 -13.02
CA HIS A 102 -10.22 -0.24 -13.72
C HIS A 102 -10.30 -1.68 -14.23
N LYS A 103 -11.38 -2.37 -13.86
CA LYS A 103 -11.84 -3.59 -14.53
C LYS A 103 -12.50 -3.23 -15.86
N GLN A 104 -11.73 -2.63 -16.78
CA GLN A 104 -12.28 -2.30 -18.10
C GLN A 104 -12.73 -3.56 -18.84
N ILE A 105 -13.84 -3.41 -19.56
CA ILE A 105 -14.51 -4.44 -20.34
C ILE A 105 -13.57 -4.84 -21.51
N PRO A 106 -13.12 -6.10 -21.61
CA PRO A 106 -12.24 -6.56 -22.69
C PRO A 106 -12.89 -6.51 -24.09
N LEU A 107 -14.20 -6.24 -24.14
CA LEU A 107 -14.98 -6.14 -25.37
C LEU A 107 -14.48 -4.99 -26.27
N LEU A 108 -14.12 -3.84 -25.70
CA LEU A 108 -13.63 -2.69 -26.45
C LEU A 108 -12.25 -2.98 -27.09
N ASP A 109 -11.37 -3.64 -26.33
CA ASP A 109 -10.05 -4.07 -26.81
C ASP A 109 -10.21 -5.14 -27.91
N LEU A 110 -11.16 -6.07 -27.75
CA LEU A 110 -11.50 -7.07 -28.76
C LEU A 110 -12.04 -6.42 -30.04
N MET A 111 -12.86 -5.38 -29.95
CA MET A 111 -13.34 -4.63 -31.10
C MET A 111 -12.20 -3.95 -31.86
N SER A 112 -11.27 -3.30 -31.16
CA SER A 112 -10.08 -2.70 -31.79
C SER A 112 -9.17 -3.74 -32.45
N SER A 113 -9.04 -4.92 -31.82
CA SER A 113 -8.33 -6.07 -32.40
C SER A 113 -9.02 -6.55 -33.68
N VAL A 114 -10.35 -6.71 -33.70
CA VAL A 114 -11.12 -7.10 -34.90
C VAL A 114 -10.98 -6.04 -36.00
N TRP A 115 -10.96 -4.76 -35.65
CA TRP A 115 -10.78 -3.68 -36.62
C TRP A 115 -9.41 -3.73 -37.30
N SER A 116 -8.33 -4.01 -36.55
CA SER A 116 -7.00 -4.24 -37.13
C SER A 116 -6.95 -5.48 -38.03
N ALA A 117 -7.70 -6.55 -37.71
CA ALA A 117 -7.82 -7.74 -38.56
C ALA A 117 -8.47 -7.42 -39.91
N ASN A 118 -9.47 -6.53 -39.91
CA ASN A 118 -10.12 -6.09 -41.14
C ASN A 118 -9.13 -5.37 -42.07
N LEU A 119 -8.24 -4.55 -41.49
CA LEU A 119 -7.20 -3.84 -42.25
C LEU A 119 -6.17 -4.80 -42.90
N LEU A 120 -5.90 -5.93 -42.24
CA LEU A 120 -5.00 -6.98 -42.73
C LEU A 120 -5.58 -7.82 -43.88
N ARG A 121 -6.86 -7.64 -44.21
CA ARG A 121 -7.53 -8.35 -45.32
C ARG A 121 -7.11 -7.78 -46.69
N VAL A 122 -6.60 -6.55 -46.73
CA VAL A 122 -6.16 -5.87 -47.96
C VAL A 122 -4.80 -6.40 -48.44
N GLN A 123 -4.55 -6.40 -49.75
CA GLN A 123 -3.35 -6.98 -50.39
C GLN A 123 -2.05 -6.47 -49.75
N THR A 124 -1.24 -7.41 -49.26
CA THR A 124 0.08 -7.23 -48.62
C THR A 124 1.04 -8.27 -49.17
N THR A 125 2.34 -7.98 -49.14
CA THR A 125 3.37 -8.98 -49.41
C THR A 125 3.29 -10.17 -48.44
N TYR A 126 3.48 -11.38 -48.98
CA TYR A 126 3.40 -12.64 -48.22
C TYR A 126 4.21 -12.66 -46.90
N PRO A 127 5.50 -12.24 -46.84
CA PRO A 127 6.26 -12.29 -45.57
C PRO A 127 5.73 -11.32 -44.50
N LEU A 128 5.29 -10.13 -44.91
CA LEU A 128 4.69 -9.15 -44.00
C LEU A 128 3.32 -9.65 -43.52
N LYS A 129 2.50 -10.19 -44.43
CA LYS A 129 1.17 -10.73 -44.14
C LYS A 129 1.23 -11.82 -43.08
N ILE A 130 2.09 -12.84 -43.25
CA ILE A 130 2.24 -13.93 -42.28
C ILE A 130 2.62 -13.37 -40.91
N THR A 131 3.61 -12.48 -40.86
CA THR A 131 4.07 -11.90 -39.59
C THR A 131 2.98 -11.11 -38.87
N LEU A 132 2.25 -10.26 -39.59
CA LEU A 132 1.18 -9.45 -38.99
C LEU A 132 0.00 -10.31 -38.50
N TRP A 133 -0.37 -11.36 -39.24
CA TRP A 133 -1.40 -12.32 -38.79
C TRP A 133 -0.94 -13.10 -37.55
N THR A 134 0.32 -13.54 -37.48
CA THR A 134 0.84 -14.22 -36.28
C THR A 134 0.85 -13.31 -35.06
N MET A 135 1.27 -12.05 -35.20
CA MET A 135 1.20 -11.06 -34.12
C MET A 135 -0.24 -10.82 -33.67
N TRP A 136 -1.17 -10.68 -34.61
CA TRP A 136 -2.57 -10.47 -34.31
C TRP A 136 -3.17 -11.65 -33.53
N VAL A 137 -2.92 -12.90 -33.97
CA VAL A 137 -3.39 -14.12 -33.28
C VAL A 137 -2.82 -14.19 -31.87
N LEU A 138 -1.53 -13.91 -31.68
CA LEU A 138 -0.90 -13.89 -30.36
C LEU A 138 -1.52 -12.82 -29.46
N ASN A 139 -1.78 -11.62 -29.98
CA ASN A 139 -2.41 -10.55 -29.23
C ASN A 139 -3.86 -10.91 -28.82
N ALA A 140 -4.65 -11.47 -29.74
CA ALA A 140 -6.01 -11.96 -29.47
C ALA A 140 -6.01 -13.10 -28.43
N ALA A 141 -5.09 -14.07 -28.54
CA ALA A 141 -4.94 -15.14 -27.57
C ALA A 141 -4.59 -14.62 -26.17
N ARG A 142 -3.75 -13.57 -26.06
CA ARG A 142 -3.47 -12.90 -24.78
C ARG A 142 -4.71 -12.25 -24.19
N ILE A 143 -5.51 -11.53 -24.99
CA ILE A 143 -6.78 -10.91 -24.56
C ILE A 143 -7.70 -11.96 -23.95
N ILE A 144 -7.93 -13.06 -24.66
CA ILE A 144 -8.83 -14.13 -24.23
C ILE A 144 -8.28 -14.86 -23.00
N SER A 145 -6.99 -15.21 -23.00
CA SER A 145 -6.33 -15.90 -21.88
C SER A 145 -6.36 -15.07 -20.60
N TYR A 146 -6.11 -13.76 -20.70
CA TYR A 146 -6.18 -12.83 -19.58
C TYR A 146 -7.60 -12.75 -19.01
N PHE A 147 -8.61 -12.63 -19.86
CA PHE A 147 -10.01 -12.57 -19.44
C PHE A 147 -10.43 -13.85 -18.71
N ALA A 148 -10.20 -15.01 -19.33
CA ALA A 148 -10.53 -16.31 -18.75
C ALA A 148 -9.76 -16.55 -17.43
N SER A 149 -8.51 -16.12 -17.34
CA SER A 149 -7.70 -16.23 -16.11
C SER A 149 -8.24 -15.34 -15.00
N THR A 150 -8.65 -14.11 -15.32
CA THR A 150 -9.15 -13.14 -14.34
C THR A 150 -10.47 -13.58 -13.73
N GLU A 151 -11.43 -14.05 -14.54
CA GLU A 151 -12.71 -14.55 -14.04
C GLU A 151 -12.53 -15.77 -13.13
N LYS A 152 -11.73 -16.75 -13.59
CA LYS A 152 -11.39 -17.94 -12.79
C LYS A 152 -10.69 -17.55 -11.48
N ALA A 153 -9.78 -16.58 -11.53
CA ALA A 153 -9.04 -16.13 -10.37
C ALA A 153 -9.91 -15.48 -9.30
N VAL A 154 -10.91 -14.69 -9.69
CA VAL A 154 -11.87 -14.09 -8.75
C VAL A 154 -12.63 -15.18 -8.01
N ALA A 155 -13.13 -16.19 -8.73
CA ALA A 155 -13.83 -17.32 -8.12
C ALA A 155 -12.93 -18.09 -7.15
N ILE A 156 -11.71 -18.43 -7.56
CA ILE A 156 -10.74 -19.16 -6.73
C ILE A 156 -10.35 -18.36 -5.50
N ASN A 157 -10.10 -17.06 -5.62
CA ASN A 157 -9.72 -16.22 -4.50
C ASN A 157 -10.85 -16.12 -3.46
N GLN A 158 -12.11 -16.03 -3.90
CA GLN A 158 -13.27 -16.05 -3.02
C GLN A 158 -13.45 -17.41 -2.32
N GLU A 159 -13.29 -18.52 -3.06
CA GLU A 159 -13.37 -19.87 -2.50
C GLU A 159 -12.26 -20.11 -1.47
N ASN A 160 -11.00 -19.83 -1.83
CA ASN A 160 -9.85 -19.93 -0.92
C ASN A 160 -10.03 -19.08 0.34
N LEU A 161 -10.59 -17.88 0.20
CA LEU A 161 -10.86 -17.00 1.33
C LEU A 161 -11.88 -17.63 2.30
N ARG A 162 -12.96 -18.23 1.78
CA ARG A 162 -13.97 -18.94 2.58
C ARG A 162 -13.38 -20.20 3.25
N LEU A 163 -12.60 -20.98 2.51
CA LEU A 163 -11.91 -22.17 3.03
C LEU A 163 -10.94 -21.81 4.17
N THR A 164 -10.15 -20.75 4.00
CA THR A 164 -9.26 -20.26 5.08
C THR A 164 -10.07 -19.90 6.33
N ALA A 165 -11.22 -19.23 6.18
CA ALA A 165 -12.08 -18.89 7.31
C ALA A 165 -12.62 -20.13 8.03
N ASP A 166 -13.15 -21.10 7.27
CA ASP A 166 -13.66 -22.37 7.81
C ASP A 166 -12.55 -23.19 8.48
N TYR A 167 -11.37 -23.28 7.87
CA TYR A 167 -10.22 -24.01 8.42
C TYR A 167 -9.80 -23.49 9.80
N MET A 168 -9.76 -22.18 9.97
CA MET A 168 -9.40 -21.58 11.25
C MET A 168 -10.40 -21.87 12.37
N SER A 169 -11.63 -22.31 12.07
CA SER A 169 -12.59 -22.73 13.10
C SER A 169 -12.22 -24.05 13.78
N TYR A 170 -11.49 -24.95 13.10
CA TYR A 170 -11.15 -26.29 13.61
C TYR A 170 -9.64 -26.58 13.69
N GLU A 171 -8.78 -25.64 13.28
CA GLU A 171 -7.31 -25.79 13.33
C GLU A 171 -6.81 -26.25 14.71
N HIS A 172 -7.39 -25.74 15.80
CA HIS A 172 -6.99 -26.10 17.16
C HIS A 172 -7.25 -27.57 17.51
N LYS A 173 -8.20 -28.24 16.83
CA LYS A 173 -8.51 -29.67 17.02
C LYS A 173 -7.47 -30.56 16.37
N LEU A 174 -6.82 -30.09 15.30
CA LEU A 174 -5.76 -30.80 14.57
C LEU A 174 -4.45 -30.87 15.37
N GLY A 175 -4.32 -30.11 16.46
CA GLY A 175 -3.14 -30.11 17.34
C GLY A 175 -3.14 -31.17 18.44
N GLY A 176 -4.27 -31.85 18.70
CA GLY A 176 -4.43 -32.75 19.86
C GLY A 176 -4.07 -34.22 19.64
N SER A 177 -3.70 -34.64 18.42
CA SER A 177 -3.51 -36.05 18.05
C SER A 177 -2.05 -36.35 17.66
N ASN A 178 -1.09 -35.87 18.45
CA ASN A 178 0.24 -36.48 18.53
C ASN A 178 0.36 -37.05 19.95
N GLY A 179 -0.21 -38.23 20.17
CA GLY A 179 -0.03 -38.99 21.40
C GLY A 179 1.33 -39.71 21.41
N SER A 180 1.84 -39.91 22.63
CA SER A 180 2.89 -40.84 23.08
C SER A 180 4.33 -40.61 22.62
N SER A 181 5.06 -39.80 23.40
CA SER A 181 6.02 -40.37 24.37
C SER A 181 6.37 -39.30 25.40
N ALA A 182 5.61 -39.28 26.49
CA ALA A 182 6.14 -38.86 27.77
C ALA A 182 7.18 -39.92 28.16
N ALA A 183 8.42 -39.74 27.70
CA ALA A 183 9.57 -40.42 28.27
C ALA A 183 9.90 -39.68 29.58
N ASN A 184 9.91 -40.43 30.68
CA ASN A 184 10.23 -40.00 32.03
C ASN A 184 11.44 -39.03 32.07
N PRO A 185 11.42 -38.00 32.93
CA PRO A 185 12.63 -37.26 33.24
C PRO A 185 13.54 -38.18 34.09
N SER A 186 14.61 -38.68 33.49
CA SER A 186 15.71 -39.24 34.27
C SER A 186 16.45 -38.08 34.97
N PRO A 187 16.77 -38.19 36.27
CA PRO A 187 17.51 -37.15 36.98
C PRO A 187 19.01 -37.32 36.71
N GLY A 188 19.65 -36.32 36.12
CA GLY A 188 21.10 -36.27 36.06
C GLY A 188 21.65 -35.41 34.93
N GLY A 189 22.36 -34.34 35.30
CA GLY A 189 23.22 -33.57 34.39
C GLY A 189 22.93 -32.07 34.40
N GLY A 190 23.53 -31.36 35.36
CA GLY A 190 23.49 -29.91 35.43
C GLY A 190 24.14 -29.22 34.24
N GLY A 191 23.54 -28.12 33.78
CA GLY A 191 24.13 -27.25 32.76
C GLY A 191 23.16 -26.21 32.21
N GLY A 192 23.17 -25.01 32.79
CA GLY A 192 22.83 -23.74 32.12
C GLY A 192 21.41 -23.56 31.57
N GLY A 193 20.55 -22.90 32.35
CA GLY A 193 19.19 -22.54 31.96
C GLY A 193 19.11 -21.74 30.65
N LYS A 194 18.56 -22.37 29.61
CA LYS A 194 17.93 -21.70 28.47
C LYS A 194 16.45 -22.04 28.57
N GLY A 195 15.60 -21.03 28.74
CA GLY A 195 14.14 -21.22 28.82
C GLY A 195 13.58 -21.98 27.62
N PRO A 196 12.35 -22.51 27.71
CA PRO A 196 11.78 -23.39 26.68
C PRO A 196 11.82 -22.72 25.31
N SER A 197 12.53 -23.33 24.37
CA SER A 197 12.66 -22.85 23.00
C SER A 197 11.29 -22.82 22.32
N PHE A 198 10.89 -21.67 21.77
CA PHE A 198 9.65 -21.52 21.01
C PHE A 198 9.66 -22.45 19.77
N SER A 199 8.76 -23.44 19.73
CA SER A 199 8.60 -24.34 18.57
C SER A 199 7.47 -23.88 17.64
N MET A 200 7.78 -23.87 16.34
CA MET A 200 6.83 -23.56 15.27
C MET A 200 5.91 -24.73 14.88
N ASP A 201 6.16 -25.94 15.40
CA ASP A 201 5.44 -27.17 15.02
C ASP A 201 3.96 -27.15 15.40
N SER A 202 3.59 -26.29 16.35
CA SER A 202 2.21 -26.10 16.78
C SER A 202 1.38 -25.24 15.82
N TYR A 203 1.99 -24.51 14.88
CA TYR A 203 1.33 -23.53 14.01
C TYR A 203 1.03 -24.10 12.63
N LYS A 204 -0.23 -24.52 12.39
CA LYS A 204 -0.65 -25.17 11.14
C LYS A 204 -1.40 -24.21 10.22
N TYR A 205 -0.90 -22.99 10.03
CA TYR A 205 -1.56 -22.03 9.14
C TYR A 205 -1.32 -22.39 7.67
N LEU A 206 -2.35 -22.17 6.84
CA LEU A 206 -2.35 -22.55 5.44
C LEU A 206 -1.47 -21.61 4.61
N VAL A 207 -0.56 -22.18 3.82
CA VAL A 207 0.28 -21.44 2.87
C VAL A 207 -0.20 -21.69 1.44
N LEU A 208 -0.27 -22.94 0.96
CA LEU A 208 -0.66 -23.26 -0.43
C LEU A 208 -1.35 -24.64 -0.54
N GLY A 209 -2.14 -24.86 -1.60
CA GLY A 209 -2.68 -26.17 -1.98
C GLY A 209 -4.18 -26.39 -1.71
N GLU A 210 -4.86 -25.40 -1.13
CA GLU A 210 -6.31 -25.42 -0.86
C GLU A 210 -7.14 -25.60 -2.14
N ASP A 211 -6.75 -24.92 -3.21
CA ASP A 211 -7.42 -24.93 -4.52
C ASP A 211 -7.31 -26.30 -5.21
N GLN A 212 -6.19 -26.99 -5.03
CA GLN A 212 -5.96 -28.34 -5.58
C GLN A 212 -6.87 -29.36 -4.89
N VAL A 213 -6.98 -29.31 -3.56
CA VAL A 213 -7.88 -30.18 -2.80
C VAL A 213 -9.34 -29.92 -3.19
N LEU A 214 -9.71 -28.65 -3.39
CA LEU A 214 -11.04 -28.30 -3.83
C LEU A 214 -11.34 -28.87 -5.23
N LYS A 215 -10.41 -28.77 -6.18
CA LYS A 215 -10.56 -29.36 -7.52
C LYS A 215 -10.71 -30.89 -7.45
N ASP A 216 -9.87 -31.56 -6.68
CA ASP A 216 -9.95 -33.01 -6.48
C ASP A 216 -11.31 -33.41 -5.88
N SER A 217 -11.78 -32.71 -4.84
CA SER A 217 -13.07 -33.00 -4.20
C SER A 217 -14.28 -32.73 -5.11
N LYS A 218 -14.21 -31.73 -5.99
CA LYS A 218 -15.24 -31.43 -7.00
C LYS A 218 -15.26 -32.50 -8.10
N LEU A 219 -14.12 -33.10 -8.44
CA LEU A 219 -14.00 -34.19 -9.41
C LEU A 219 -14.48 -35.54 -8.84
N GLU A 220 -14.32 -35.76 -7.53
CA GLU A 220 -14.80 -36.98 -6.83
C GLU A 220 -16.30 -36.93 -6.49
N ALA A 221 -16.88 -35.74 -6.30
CA ALA A 221 -18.30 -35.54 -6.00
C ALA A 221 -19.30 -36.18 -7.01
N PRO A 222 -19.08 -36.18 -8.34
CA PRO A 222 -19.99 -36.86 -9.28
C PRO A 222 -19.95 -38.39 -9.21
N VAL A 223 -18.96 -39.00 -8.56
CA VAL A 223 -18.81 -40.47 -8.48
C VAL A 223 -19.57 -41.07 -7.29
N GLN A 224 -19.74 -40.33 -6.18
CA GLN A 224 -20.49 -40.81 -5.01
C GLN A 224 -22.01 -40.69 -5.11
N SER A 225 -22.53 -39.97 -6.11
CA SER A 225 -23.98 -39.87 -6.36
C SER A 225 -24.60 -41.13 -6.97
N GLN A 226 -23.83 -42.21 -7.21
CA GLN A 226 -24.33 -43.43 -7.85
C GLN A 226 -24.30 -44.67 -6.94
N GLN A 227 -23.85 -44.57 -5.68
CA GLN A 227 -23.68 -45.75 -4.80
C GLN A 227 -24.37 -45.67 -3.43
N GLN A 228 -25.24 -44.68 -3.22
CA GLN A 228 -26.19 -44.65 -2.10
C GLN A 228 -27.53 -44.15 -2.61
N ASP A 229 -28.25 -45.01 -3.33
CA ASP A 229 -29.67 -44.78 -3.62
C ASP A 229 -30.45 -46.10 -3.61
N HIS A 230 -30.42 -46.77 -2.45
CA HIS A 230 -31.46 -47.72 -2.05
C HIS A 230 -31.79 -47.46 -0.58
N GLY A 231 -32.73 -46.55 -0.35
CA GLY A 231 -33.36 -46.35 0.97
C GLY A 231 -33.93 -44.97 1.23
N GLN A 232 -35.26 -44.87 1.12
CA GLN A 232 -36.16 -43.86 1.70
C GLN A 232 -36.36 -42.51 0.98
N LEU A 233 -37.50 -42.44 0.29
CA LEU A 233 -38.21 -41.23 -0.08
C LEU A 233 -38.58 -40.39 1.15
N GLY A 234 -38.25 -39.10 1.12
CA GLY A 234 -38.84 -38.11 2.02
C GLY A 234 -38.10 -36.78 2.10
N GLY A 235 -38.61 -35.76 1.39
CA GLY A 235 -38.58 -34.38 1.88
C GLY A 235 -37.50 -33.42 1.33
N GLY A 236 -37.95 -32.43 0.56
CA GLY A 236 -37.45 -31.04 0.61
C GLY A 236 -36.01 -30.77 0.18
N GLY A 237 -35.84 -30.31 -1.06
CA GLY A 237 -34.56 -29.83 -1.60
C GLY A 237 -33.94 -28.67 -0.81
N ARG A 238 -33.16 -29.00 0.22
CA ARG A 238 -32.14 -28.12 0.78
C ARG A 238 -30.78 -28.58 0.25
N ARG A 239 -30.24 -27.82 -0.71
CA ARG A 239 -28.85 -27.92 -1.16
C ARG A 239 -27.93 -27.82 0.08
N ARG A 240 -27.53 -28.96 0.66
CA ARG A 240 -26.58 -29.00 1.79
C ARG A 240 -25.26 -28.43 1.28
N ASN A 241 -24.92 -27.21 1.69
CA ASN A 241 -23.56 -26.68 1.58
C ASN A 241 -22.61 -27.65 2.30
N ARG A 242 -22.01 -28.62 1.58
CA ARG A 242 -20.93 -29.45 2.13
C ARG A 242 -19.78 -28.51 2.47
N ARG A 243 -19.55 -28.26 3.77
CA ARG A 243 -18.31 -27.65 4.23
C ARG A 243 -17.18 -28.64 3.99
N ILE A 244 -16.23 -28.27 3.15
CA ILE A 244 -15.05 -29.11 2.86
C ILE A 244 -14.12 -29.01 4.07
N HIS A 245 -13.83 -30.15 4.71
CA HIS A 245 -12.90 -30.23 5.82
C HIS A 245 -11.48 -30.49 5.29
N LEU A 246 -10.60 -29.51 5.41
CA LEU A 246 -9.19 -29.63 5.04
C LEU A 246 -8.40 -30.22 6.21
N ASP A 247 -8.04 -31.49 6.12
CA ASP A 247 -7.03 -32.08 7.00
C ASP A 247 -5.65 -32.12 6.30
N PRO A 248 -4.66 -31.32 6.75
CA PRO A 248 -3.30 -31.32 6.20
C PRO A 248 -2.57 -32.67 6.32
N ARG A 249 -3.00 -33.57 7.20
CA ARG A 249 -2.42 -34.92 7.38
C ARG A 249 -2.84 -35.86 6.26
N LEU A 250 -4.12 -35.82 5.89
CA LEU A 250 -4.69 -36.61 4.80
C LEU A 250 -4.30 -36.03 3.44
N HIS A 251 -4.30 -34.70 3.31
CA HIS A 251 -4.04 -34.02 2.05
C HIS A 251 -2.56 -33.62 1.94
N LYS A 252 -1.72 -34.51 1.41
CA LYS A 252 -0.28 -34.25 1.14
C LYS A 252 -0.04 -33.03 0.24
N LYS A 253 -1.03 -32.62 -0.55
CA LYS A 253 -0.98 -31.43 -1.43
C LYS A 253 -1.05 -30.10 -0.68
N VAL A 254 -1.57 -30.07 0.55
CA VAL A 254 -1.69 -28.86 1.38
C VAL A 254 -0.39 -28.60 2.12
N ILE A 255 0.13 -27.39 1.98
CA ILE A 255 1.34 -26.91 2.65
C ILE A 255 0.94 -25.97 3.77
N THR A 256 1.31 -26.36 4.98
CA THR A 256 1.13 -25.62 6.22
C THR A 256 2.48 -25.14 6.75
N LEU A 257 2.48 -24.14 7.63
CA LEU A 257 3.73 -23.57 8.19
C LEU A 257 4.58 -24.61 8.91
N ASP A 258 3.99 -25.49 9.73
CA ASP A 258 4.69 -26.59 10.40
C ASP A 258 5.48 -27.47 9.42
N LYS A 259 4.92 -27.77 8.24
CA LYS A 259 5.63 -28.53 7.19
C LYS A 259 6.86 -27.77 6.68
N VAL A 260 6.75 -26.46 6.46
CA VAL A 260 7.87 -25.62 5.99
C VAL A 260 8.98 -25.55 7.04
N TRP A 261 8.62 -25.44 8.33
CA TRP A 261 9.57 -25.41 9.44
C TRP A 261 10.16 -26.77 9.79
N SER A 262 9.45 -27.88 9.58
CA SER A 262 9.98 -29.23 9.81
C SER A 262 11.14 -29.61 8.87
N LEU A 263 11.33 -28.86 7.78
CA LEU A 263 12.42 -29.07 6.81
C LEU A 263 13.78 -28.55 7.31
N ASP A 264 13.82 -27.94 8.49
CA ASP A 264 14.99 -27.35 9.13
C ASP A 264 16.02 -28.39 9.62
N GLY A 265 15.64 -29.67 9.71
CA GLY A 265 16.50 -30.74 10.24
C GLY A 265 17.73 -31.12 9.41
N GLY A 266 18.05 -30.39 8.32
CA GLY A 266 19.22 -30.64 7.46
C GLY A 266 20.14 -29.42 7.38
N ARG A 267 21.35 -29.52 7.94
CA ARG A 267 22.38 -28.46 8.03
C ARG A 267 22.80 -27.78 6.71
N SER A 268 22.37 -28.25 5.54
CA SER A 268 22.89 -27.81 4.23
C SER A 268 21.83 -27.41 3.20
N GLY A 269 20.54 -27.51 3.51
CA GLY A 269 19.48 -27.19 2.54
C GLY A 269 19.15 -25.70 2.45
N LEU A 270 18.45 -25.28 1.38
CA LEU A 270 18.01 -23.91 1.13
C LEU A 270 17.25 -23.23 2.29
N LEU A 271 16.47 -24.01 3.05
CA LEU A 271 15.70 -23.57 4.22
C LEU A 271 16.38 -23.93 5.56
N GLY A 272 17.57 -24.52 5.54
CA GLY A 272 18.34 -24.83 6.75
C GLY A 272 19.19 -23.64 7.21
N ASP A 273 19.78 -23.75 8.41
CA ASP A 273 20.54 -22.69 9.07
C ASP A 273 21.67 -22.06 8.22
N SER A 274 22.31 -22.84 7.34
CA SER A 274 23.37 -22.33 6.44
C SER A 274 22.81 -21.57 5.23
N GLY A 275 21.61 -21.93 4.78
CA GLY A 275 20.97 -21.43 3.55
C GLY A 275 20.06 -20.21 3.78
N ASP A 276 19.41 -20.14 4.94
CA ASP A 276 18.46 -19.08 5.30
C ASP A 276 18.88 -18.34 6.58
N LYS A 277 19.94 -17.54 6.48
CA LYS A 277 20.46 -16.76 7.62
C LYS A 277 19.38 -15.82 8.17
N GLY A 278 18.89 -16.12 9.37
CA GLY A 278 17.86 -15.34 10.06
C GLY A 278 16.42 -15.64 9.62
N ASN A 279 16.17 -16.83 9.04
CA ASN A 279 14.84 -17.32 8.66
C ASN A 279 14.09 -16.39 7.68
N GLN A 280 14.79 -15.70 6.77
CA GLN A 280 14.20 -14.72 5.85
C GLN A 280 13.29 -15.37 4.80
N LEU A 281 13.64 -16.55 4.29
CA LEU A 281 12.82 -17.29 3.33
C LEU A 281 11.61 -17.90 4.04
N LYS A 282 11.81 -18.48 5.23
CA LYS A 282 10.71 -18.97 6.08
C LYS A 282 9.73 -17.84 6.41
N ASP A 283 10.23 -16.66 6.76
CA ASP A 283 9.43 -15.47 7.03
C ASP A 283 8.50 -15.10 5.87
N VAL A 284 8.89 -15.31 4.61
CA VAL A 284 8.01 -15.04 3.46
C VAL A 284 6.79 -15.98 3.45
N CYS A 285 6.98 -17.26 3.77
CA CYS A 285 5.86 -18.21 3.90
C CYS A 285 4.96 -17.86 5.10
N LEU A 286 5.54 -17.41 6.22
CA LEU A 286 4.79 -16.88 7.37
C LEU A 286 3.97 -15.67 6.97
N SER A 287 4.58 -14.67 6.32
CA SER A 287 3.89 -13.47 5.83
C SER A 287 2.75 -13.80 4.87
N PHE A 288 2.90 -14.82 4.02
CA PHE A 288 1.83 -15.26 3.12
C PHE A 288 0.66 -15.89 3.88
N ALA A 289 0.93 -16.70 4.91
CA ALA A 289 -0.11 -17.23 5.78
C ALA A 289 -0.82 -16.10 6.55
N LEU A 290 -0.07 -15.14 7.12
CA LEU A 290 -0.63 -13.97 7.80
C LEU A 290 -1.50 -13.13 6.86
N TYR A 291 -1.03 -12.89 5.63
CA TYR A 291 -1.81 -12.25 4.57
C TYR A 291 -3.16 -12.92 4.36
N LYS A 292 -3.19 -14.27 4.29
CA LYS A 292 -4.43 -15.05 4.13
C LYS A 292 -5.38 -14.90 5.31
N LEU A 293 -4.85 -14.73 6.52
CA LEU A 293 -5.64 -14.48 7.71
C LEU A 293 -6.16 -13.04 7.76
N LEU A 294 -5.33 -12.06 7.43
CA LEU A 294 -5.63 -10.63 7.48
C LEU A 294 -6.63 -10.21 6.39
N ARG A 295 -6.57 -10.81 5.20
CA ARG A 295 -7.54 -10.53 4.12
C ARG A 295 -9.00 -10.76 4.54
N ARG A 296 -9.28 -11.72 5.44
CA ARG A 296 -10.64 -12.00 5.96
C ARG A 296 -11.28 -10.77 6.63
N ARG A 297 -10.47 -9.89 7.22
CA ARG A 297 -10.91 -8.66 7.88
C ARG A 297 -11.46 -7.61 6.90
N PHE A 298 -11.11 -7.69 5.62
CA PHE A 298 -11.62 -6.76 4.59
C PHE A 298 -12.91 -7.26 3.91
N TYR A 299 -13.28 -8.52 4.11
CA TYR A 299 -14.47 -9.15 3.54
C TYR A 299 -15.48 -9.57 4.62
N ASP A 300 -15.35 -9.02 5.84
CA ASP A 300 -16.23 -9.26 6.99
C ASP A 300 -16.50 -10.74 7.30
N LEU A 301 -15.49 -11.59 7.09
CA LEU A 301 -15.57 -13.02 7.40
C LEU A 301 -15.29 -13.29 8.90
N PRO A 302 -15.83 -14.39 9.45
CA PRO A 302 -15.68 -14.70 10.87
C PRO A 302 -14.20 -14.91 11.25
N MET A 303 -13.74 -14.13 12.22
CA MET A 303 -12.41 -14.25 12.82
C MET A 303 -12.49 -15.16 14.05
N HIS A 304 -12.37 -16.46 13.83
CA HIS A 304 -12.44 -17.45 14.91
C HIS A 304 -11.37 -17.25 16.00
N GLU A 305 -10.19 -16.72 15.64
CA GLU A 305 -9.12 -16.34 16.57
C GLU A 305 -9.53 -15.24 17.55
N ALA A 306 -10.44 -14.35 17.17
CA ALA A 306 -10.96 -13.31 18.06
C ALA A 306 -12.09 -13.83 18.97
N ARG A 307 -12.74 -14.94 18.60
CA ARG A 307 -13.80 -15.57 19.41
C ARG A 307 -13.28 -16.64 20.35
N SER A 308 -12.23 -17.36 19.97
CA SER A 308 -11.62 -18.43 20.78
C SER A 308 -10.39 -17.90 21.50
N GLN A 309 -10.47 -17.82 22.83
CA GLN A 309 -9.35 -17.37 23.67
C GLN A 309 -8.07 -18.17 23.42
N LYS A 310 -8.16 -19.51 23.31
CA LYS A 310 -7.01 -20.38 23.05
C LYS A 310 -6.31 -20.09 21.71
N GLN A 311 -7.08 -19.81 20.65
CA GLN A 311 -6.51 -19.46 19.34
C GLN A 311 -5.96 -18.04 19.31
N GLY A 312 -6.63 -17.10 20.00
CA GLY A 312 -6.12 -15.74 20.21
C GLY A 312 -4.79 -15.73 20.96
N GLU A 313 -4.67 -16.49 22.05
CA GLU A 313 -3.42 -16.63 22.81
C GLU A 313 -2.30 -17.28 21.98
N LYS A 314 -2.64 -18.27 21.16
CA LYS A 314 -1.70 -18.90 20.22
C LYS A 314 -1.14 -17.90 19.21
N MET A 315 -2.02 -17.11 18.58
CA MET A 315 -1.61 -16.07 17.63
C MET A 315 -0.82 -14.96 18.31
N ARG A 316 -1.26 -14.54 19.49
CA ARG A 316 -0.56 -13.57 20.33
C ARG A 316 0.86 -14.03 20.68
N SER A 317 1.00 -15.29 21.10
CA SER A 317 2.29 -15.92 21.40
C SER A 317 3.20 -15.94 20.16
N LEU A 318 2.65 -16.17 18.97
CA LEU A 318 3.42 -16.09 17.71
C LEU A 318 3.96 -14.68 17.47
N VAL A 319 3.09 -13.67 17.61
CA VAL A 319 3.48 -12.29 17.37
C VAL A 319 4.55 -11.86 18.37
N PHE A 320 4.32 -12.02 19.67
CA PHE A 320 5.24 -11.53 20.70
C PHE A 320 6.50 -12.37 20.88
N LYS A 321 6.39 -13.71 20.90
CA LYS A 321 7.56 -14.57 21.16
C LYS A 321 8.41 -14.83 19.93
N TYR A 322 7.87 -14.69 18.71
CA TYR A 322 8.61 -15.01 17.48
C TYR A 322 8.82 -13.81 16.56
N ILE A 323 7.75 -13.11 16.17
CA ILE A 323 7.83 -12.01 15.20
C ILE A 323 8.52 -10.79 15.85
N LEU A 324 8.15 -10.47 17.09
CA LEU A 324 8.72 -9.38 17.90
C LEU A 324 9.98 -9.81 18.69
N GLN A 325 10.74 -10.79 18.20
CA GLN A 325 12.10 -11.01 18.72
C GLN A 325 13.05 -9.90 18.26
N ASP A 326 12.91 -9.46 17.00
CA ASP A 326 13.71 -8.42 16.36
C ASP A 326 12.79 -7.43 15.62
N ALA A 327 13.04 -6.14 15.80
CA ALA A 327 12.26 -5.08 15.17
C ALA A 327 12.39 -5.13 13.64
N GLU A 328 13.58 -5.42 13.11
CA GLU A 328 13.79 -5.51 11.66
C GLU A 328 13.06 -6.73 11.07
N ARG A 329 12.97 -7.83 11.83
CA ARG A 329 12.13 -8.97 11.49
C ARG A 329 10.65 -8.63 11.49
N ALA A 330 10.14 -7.99 12.54
CA ALA A 330 8.72 -7.64 12.63
C ALA A 330 8.28 -6.74 11.46
N PHE A 331 9.07 -5.71 11.13
CA PHE A 331 8.78 -4.84 9.99
C PHE A 331 8.94 -5.57 8.65
N ARG A 332 9.90 -6.49 8.52
CA ARG A 332 10.07 -7.30 7.30
C ARG A 332 8.87 -8.23 7.06
N VAL A 333 8.41 -8.93 8.10
CA VAL A 333 7.23 -9.82 8.03
C VAL A 333 5.99 -9.00 7.71
N ALA A 334 5.74 -7.90 8.42
CA ALA A 334 4.62 -7.01 8.12
C ALA A 334 4.72 -6.43 6.69
N ALA A 335 5.88 -5.94 6.26
CA ALA A 335 6.04 -5.33 4.94
C ALA A 335 5.76 -6.30 3.80
N THR A 336 6.21 -7.55 3.94
CA THR A 336 5.94 -8.63 2.97
C THR A 336 4.49 -9.11 3.01
N GLU A 337 3.86 -9.14 4.18
CA GLU A 337 2.41 -9.37 4.29
C GLU A 337 1.61 -8.27 3.58
N LEU A 338 1.92 -7.00 3.85
CA LEU A 338 1.25 -5.86 3.25
C LEU A 338 1.51 -5.76 1.74
N SER A 339 2.65 -6.24 1.22
CA SER A 339 2.87 -6.29 -0.23
C SER A 339 1.89 -7.25 -0.91
N PHE A 340 1.58 -8.40 -0.31
CA PHE A 340 0.55 -9.30 -0.84
C PHE A 340 -0.85 -8.68 -0.79
N LEU A 341 -1.18 -7.90 0.25
CA LEU A 341 -2.45 -7.15 0.31
C LEU A 341 -2.51 -6.03 -0.73
N GLN A 342 -1.41 -5.31 -0.92
CA GLN A 342 -1.31 -4.29 -1.96
C GLN A 342 -1.52 -4.92 -3.35
N ASP A 343 -0.90 -6.07 -3.59
CA ASP A 343 -1.09 -6.82 -4.84
C ASP A 343 -2.51 -7.35 -5.01
N LEU A 344 -3.20 -7.71 -3.93
CA LEU A 344 -4.60 -8.15 -3.97
C LEU A 344 -5.56 -7.02 -4.36
N PHE A 345 -5.36 -5.81 -3.83
CA PHE A 345 -6.31 -4.71 -4.03
C PHE A 345 -5.97 -3.81 -5.21
N TYR A 346 -4.70 -3.63 -5.50
CA TYR A 346 -4.22 -2.64 -6.45
C TYR A 346 -3.44 -3.25 -7.61
N SER A 347 -3.23 -4.56 -7.61
CA SER A 347 -2.49 -5.22 -8.68
C SER A 347 -3.23 -6.37 -9.35
N LYS A 348 -2.80 -6.68 -10.58
CA LYS A 348 -3.22 -7.87 -11.32
C LYS A 348 -2.52 -9.15 -10.84
N HIS A 349 -1.46 -9.03 -10.04
CA HIS A 349 -0.67 -10.18 -9.56
C HIS A 349 -1.52 -11.21 -8.80
N ALA A 350 -2.35 -10.80 -7.85
CA ALA A 350 -3.16 -11.76 -7.08
C ALA A 350 -4.17 -12.53 -7.95
N ALA A 351 -4.62 -11.93 -9.06
CA ALA A 351 -5.49 -12.60 -10.02
C ALA A 351 -4.69 -13.55 -10.92
N THR A 352 -3.58 -13.10 -11.50
CA THR A 352 -2.76 -13.94 -12.40
C THR A 352 -2.16 -15.15 -11.68
N PHE A 353 -1.83 -15.02 -10.41
CA PHE A 353 -1.25 -16.09 -9.59
C PHE A 353 -2.28 -17.00 -8.89
N ALA A 354 -3.59 -16.74 -9.04
CA ALA A 354 -4.63 -17.53 -8.34
C ALA A 354 -4.64 -19.02 -8.75
N ASN A 355 -4.27 -19.33 -9.99
CA ASN A 355 -4.14 -20.70 -10.51
C ASN A 355 -2.72 -21.27 -10.39
N GLY A 356 -1.80 -20.57 -9.71
CA GLY A 356 -0.38 -20.91 -9.65
C GLY A 356 0.47 -20.02 -10.56
N PHE A 357 1.59 -20.54 -11.05
CA PHE A 357 2.53 -19.75 -11.85
C PHE A 357 1.94 -19.42 -13.23
N PRO A 358 1.98 -18.14 -13.70
CA PRO A 358 1.32 -17.70 -14.94
C PRO A 358 2.10 -18.10 -16.21
N ALA A 359 2.42 -19.39 -16.38
CA ALA A 359 3.25 -19.91 -17.46
C ALA A 359 2.68 -19.59 -18.86
N VAL A 360 1.36 -19.72 -19.05
CA VAL A 360 0.71 -19.46 -20.34
C VAL A 360 0.93 -18.01 -20.78
N ASN A 361 0.76 -17.05 -19.86
CA ASN A 361 0.95 -15.62 -20.19
C ASN A 361 2.41 -15.33 -20.54
N LEU A 362 3.36 -15.93 -19.82
CA LEU A 362 4.79 -15.77 -20.09
C LEU A 362 5.19 -16.38 -21.44
N VAL A 363 4.66 -17.56 -21.79
CA VAL A 363 4.89 -18.19 -23.10
C VAL A 363 4.31 -17.31 -24.21
N LEU A 364 3.08 -16.80 -24.05
CA LEU A 364 2.48 -15.89 -25.02
C LEU A 364 3.29 -14.59 -25.17
N SER A 365 3.82 -14.02 -24.08
CA SER A 365 4.72 -12.86 -24.14
C SER A 365 6.05 -13.17 -24.84
N LEU A 366 6.66 -14.33 -24.60
CA LEU A 366 7.88 -14.76 -25.28
C LEU A 366 7.65 -14.98 -26.78
N LEU A 367 6.55 -15.63 -27.15
CA LEU A 367 6.14 -15.80 -28.55
C LEU A 367 5.89 -14.45 -29.22
N LEU A 368 5.28 -13.49 -28.51
CA LEU A 368 5.06 -12.14 -29.03
C LEU A 368 6.37 -11.38 -29.23
N ILE A 369 7.34 -11.51 -28.32
CA ILE A 369 8.69 -10.93 -28.51
C ILE A 369 9.33 -11.47 -29.79
N GLY A 370 9.25 -12.78 -30.00
CA GLY A 370 9.76 -13.43 -31.22
C GLY A 370 9.07 -12.91 -32.49
N ALA A 371 7.75 -12.87 -32.50
CA ALA A 371 6.96 -12.39 -33.64
C ALA A 371 7.22 -10.89 -33.93
N THR A 372 7.28 -10.05 -32.89
CA THR A 372 7.54 -8.61 -33.03
C THR A 372 8.98 -8.35 -33.49
N GLY A 373 9.95 -9.10 -33.00
CA GLY A 373 11.34 -9.04 -33.47
C GLY A 373 11.45 -9.39 -34.95
N TYR A 374 10.69 -10.41 -35.39
CA TYR A 374 10.68 -10.83 -36.79
C TYR A 374 10.11 -9.76 -37.74
N VAL A 375 9.18 -8.89 -37.30
CA VAL A 375 8.66 -7.75 -38.11
C VAL A 375 9.75 -6.84 -38.65
N GLY A 376 10.89 -6.72 -37.95
CA GLY A 376 12.01 -5.90 -38.41
C GLY A 376 12.60 -6.35 -39.77
N TYR A 377 12.51 -7.64 -40.08
CA TYR A 377 13.01 -8.22 -41.33
C TYR A 377 12.18 -7.81 -42.57
N PRO A 378 10.85 -8.10 -42.67
CA PRO A 378 10.06 -7.69 -43.81
C PRO A 378 9.99 -6.16 -43.95
N VAL A 379 9.96 -5.41 -42.85
CA VAL A 379 9.93 -3.93 -42.88
C VAL A 379 11.19 -3.33 -43.52
N ARG A 380 12.36 -3.92 -43.29
CA ARG A 380 13.60 -3.48 -43.95
C ARG A 380 13.54 -3.71 -45.47
N HIS A 381 12.99 -4.84 -45.90
CA HIS A 381 12.82 -5.17 -47.33
C HIS A 381 11.77 -4.31 -48.05
N ILE A 382 10.90 -3.58 -47.32
CA ILE A 382 10.01 -2.57 -47.94
C ILE A 382 10.83 -1.35 -48.37
N ALA A 383 11.80 -0.90 -47.56
CA ALA A 383 12.64 0.25 -47.87
C ALA A 383 13.63 0.00 -49.03
N GLU A 384 14.07 -1.24 -49.21
CA GLU A 384 15.01 -1.64 -50.27
C GLU A 384 14.35 -1.70 -51.67
N ARG A 385 13.02 -1.78 -51.76
CA ARG A 385 12.26 -1.92 -53.02
C ARG A 385 11.77 -0.60 -53.63
N MET A 386 12.15 0.55 -53.07
CA MET A 386 11.47 1.82 -53.32
C MET A 386 12.40 2.90 -53.89
N ASP A 387 11.83 3.79 -54.71
CA ASP A 387 12.56 4.75 -55.54
C ASP A 387 13.29 5.84 -54.74
N ARG A 388 14.34 6.45 -55.31
CA ARG A 388 15.29 7.34 -54.58
C ARG A 388 14.63 8.58 -53.94
N ALA A 389 13.58 9.13 -54.53
CA ALA A 389 12.85 10.29 -54.00
C ALA A 389 11.92 9.92 -52.82
N ASP A 390 11.39 8.70 -52.82
CA ASP A 390 10.60 8.15 -51.72
C ASP A 390 11.49 7.65 -50.57
N HIS A 391 12.75 7.32 -50.85
CA HIS A 391 13.72 6.83 -49.86
C HIS A 391 13.85 7.76 -48.63
N ASN A 392 13.99 9.08 -48.81
CA ASN A 392 14.11 10.04 -47.70
C ASN A 392 12.80 10.25 -46.90
N ARG A 393 11.63 10.07 -47.53
CA ARG A 393 10.33 10.10 -46.82
C ARG A 393 10.13 8.81 -46.00
N ILE A 394 10.67 7.68 -46.47
CA ILE A 394 10.48 6.36 -45.85
C ILE A 394 11.55 5.96 -44.82
N THR A 395 12.75 6.55 -44.82
CA THR A 395 13.74 6.34 -43.74
C THR A 395 13.14 6.67 -42.36
N HIS A 396 12.25 7.67 -42.30
CA HIS A 396 11.48 7.97 -41.09
C HIS A 396 10.54 6.83 -40.69
N GLY A 397 9.87 6.19 -41.65
CA GLY A 397 8.95 5.08 -41.37
C GLY A 397 9.62 3.82 -40.83
N VAL A 398 10.82 3.48 -41.33
CA VAL A 398 11.65 2.39 -40.76
C VAL A 398 12.07 2.71 -39.33
N LEU A 399 12.50 3.95 -39.06
CA LEU A 399 12.91 4.39 -37.73
C LEU A 399 11.75 4.36 -36.72
N ILE A 400 10.57 4.85 -37.12
CA ILE A 400 9.34 4.79 -36.31
C ILE A 400 9.00 3.34 -35.97
N THR A 401 9.06 2.44 -36.97
CA THR A 401 8.73 1.02 -36.78
C THR A 401 9.70 0.33 -35.83
N ARG A 402 11.00 0.59 -35.96
CA ARG A 402 12.02 0.07 -35.02
C ARG A 402 11.81 0.57 -33.60
N LEU A 403 11.42 1.84 -33.43
CA LEU A 403 11.09 2.40 -32.12
C LEU A 403 9.90 1.69 -31.49
N ILE A 404 8.80 1.48 -32.23
CA ILE A 404 7.61 0.77 -31.71
C ILE A 404 7.95 -0.69 -31.35
N VAL A 405 8.69 -1.40 -32.21
CA VAL A 405 9.14 -2.77 -31.95
C VAL A 405 10.00 -2.84 -30.68
N ALA A 406 10.97 -1.93 -30.52
CA ALA A 406 11.82 -1.88 -29.34
C ALA A 406 11.02 -1.62 -28.06
N LEU A 407 10.00 -0.76 -28.13
CA LEU A 407 9.11 -0.47 -27.00
C LEU A 407 8.25 -1.67 -26.61
N ILE A 408 7.68 -2.39 -27.59
CA ILE A 408 6.92 -3.63 -27.32
C ILE A 408 7.84 -4.66 -26.67
N ILE A 409 9.01 -4.92 -27.23
CA ILE A 409 9.97 -5.89 -26.67
C ILE A 409 10.39 -5.49 -25.25
N GLY A 410 10.79 -4.23 -25.05
CA GLY A 410 11.19 -3.72 -23.74
C GLY A 410 10.08 -3.84 -22.70
N LYS A 411 8.83 -3.56 -23.08
CA LYS A 411 7.67 -3.69 -22.21
C LYS A 411 7.30 -5.16 -21.92
N GLU A 412 7.39 -6.06 -22.89
CA GLU A 412 7.16 -7.49 -22.67
C GLU A 412 8.24 -8.11 -21.77
N MET A 413 9.51 -7.72 -21.96
CA MET A 413 10.61 -8.11 -21.07
C MET A 413 10.39 -7.58 -19.64
N ALA A 414 9.88 -6.35 -19.50
CA ALA A 414 9.51 -5.81 -18.20
C ALA A 414 8.39 -6.63 -17.53
N GLU A 415 7.32 -7.02 -18.26
CA GLU A 415 6.25 -7.87 -17.73
C GLU A 415 6.78 -9.23 -17.24
N ILE A 416 7.61 -9.90 -18.05
CA ILE A 416 8.25 -11.17 -17.68
C ILE A 416 9.07 -10.99 -16.40
N TYR A 417 9.89 -9.93 -16.34
CA TYR A 417 10.69 -9.61 -15.16
C TYR A 417 9.82 -9.39 -13.92
N LEU A 418 8.74 -8.60 -14.03
CA LEU A 418 7.85 -8.29 -12.91
C LEU A 418 7.18 -9.57 -12.35
N TYR A 419 6.74 -10.49 -13.20
CA TYR A 419 6.11 -11.74 -12.78
C TYR A 419 7.11 -12.78 -12.27
N VAL A 420 8.23 -12.99 -12.96
CA VAL A 420 9.25 -13.97 -12.53
C VAL A 420 9.85 -13.56 -11.19
N PHE A 421 10.18 -12.29 -11.00
CA PHE A 421 10.79 -11.78 -9.77
C PHE A 421 9.78 -11.27 -8.72
N SER A 422 8.51 -11.70 -8.81
CA SER A 422 7.44 -11.34 -7.86
C SER A 422 7.53 -12.10 -6.53
N GLN A 423 7.03 -11.49 -5.44
CA GLN A 423 6.88 -12.16 -4.15
C GLN A 423 5.96 -13.39 -4.22
N TRP A 424 4.99 -13.40 -5.13
CA TRP A 424 4.11 -14.55 -5.37
C TRP A 424 4.88 -15.74 -5.93
N THR A 425 5.75 -15.50 -6.92
CA THR A 425 6.66 -16.52 -7.47
C THR A 425 7.60 -17.05 -6.41
N LYS A 426 8.13 -16.17 -5.55
CA LYS A 426 8.96 -16.57 -4.40
C LYS A 426 8.24 -17.57 -3.48
N VAL A 427 7.00 -17.29 -3.09
CA VAL A 427 6.19 -18.22 -2.27
C VAL A 427 5.92 -19.53 -3.00
N LEU A 428 5.54 -19.49 -4.28
CA LEU A 428 5.28 -20.70 -5.07
C LEU A 428 6.52 -21.58 -5.20
N LEU A 429 7.70 -20.96 -5.41
CA LEU A 429 8.97 -21.67 -5.50
C LEU A 429 9.30 -22.36 -4.17
N LEU A 430 9.20 -21.64 -3.04
CA LEU A 430 9.42 -22.19 -1.70
C LEU A 430 8.45 -23.33 -1.37
N CYS A 431 7.18 -23.17 -1.71
CA CYS A 431 6.16 -24.21 -1.55
C CYS A 431 6.44 -25.42 -2.45
N SER A 432 6.87 -25.21 -3.70
CA SER A 432 7.26 -26.29 -4.62
C SER A 432 8.46 -27.08 -4.08
N TYR A 433 9.46 -26.37 -3.52
CA TYR A 433 10.60 -26.97 -2.84
C TYR A 433 10.19 -27.80 -1.62
N ALA A 434 9.22 -27.32 -0.82
CA ALA A 434 8.68 -28.06 0.30
C ALA A 434 7.89 -29.31 -0.14
N LYS A 435 7.23 -29.27 -1.29
CA LYS A 435 6.40 -30.35 -1.84
C LYS A 435 7.21 -31.45 -2.53
N HIS A 436 8.19 -31.08 -3.35
CA HIS A 436 8.87 -32.00 -4.26
C HIS A 436 10.27 -32.39 -3.74
N ARG A 437 10.41 -33.66 -3.34
CA ARG A 437 11.70 -34.23 -2.90
C ARG A 437 12.80 -34.15 -3.98
N CYS A 438 12.42 -34.18 -5.27
CA CYS A 438 13.37 -34.08 -6.38
C CYS A 438 14.12 -32.75 -6.40
N LEU A 439 13.45 -31.63 -6.11
CA LEU A 439 14.08 -30.30 -6.10
C LEU A 439 15.14 -30.15 -5.00
N ARG A 440 14.98 -30.90 -3.90
CA ARG A 440 15.93 -30.95 -2.79
C ARG A 440 17.12 -31.89 -3.05
N ARG A 441 16.97 -32.84 -3.97
CA ARG A 441 17.98 -33.87 -4.23
C ARG A 441 19.11 -33.37 -5.13
N TYR A 442 18.84 -32.38 -5.99
CA TYR A 442 19.80 -31.89 -6.98
C TYR A 442 20.42 -30.55 -6.57
N PRO A 443 21.74 -30.51 -6.25
CA PRO A 443 22.40 -29.30 -5.75
C PRO A 443 22.47 -28.17 -6.78
N LEU A 444 22.48 -28.48 -8.08
CA LEU A 444 22.43 -27.48 -9.16
C LEU A 444 21.09 -26.73 -9.17
N VAL A 445 19.98 -27.46 -8.98
CA VAL A 445 18.64 -26.86 -8.90
C VAL A 445 18.52 -26.01 -7.66
N GLU A 446 19.06 -26.47 -6.53
CA GLU A 446 19.09 -25.70 -5.29
C GLU A 446 19.96 -24.44 -5.43
N GLY A 447 21.12 -24.53 -6.09
CA GLY A 447 21.99 -23.39 -6.40
C GLY A 447 21.31 -22.36 -7.30
N ALA A 448 20.67 -22.80 -8.38
CA ALA A 448 19.89 -21.95 -9.28
C ALA A 448 18.72 -21.28 -8.54
N MET A 449 18.01 -22.04 -7.70
CA MET A 449 16.92 -21.52 -6.88
C MET A 449 17.40 -20.50 -5.86
N ARG A 450 18.56 -20.72 -5.22
CA ARG A 450 19.19 -19.78 -4.29
C ARG A 450 19.58 -18.48 -5.02
N ALA A 451 20.20 -18.58 -6.19
CA ALA A 451 20.55 -17.43 -7.01
C ALA A 451 19.28 -16.63 -7.40
N LEU A 452 18.28 -17.32 -7.94
CA LEU A 452 17.00 -16.71 -8.32
C LEU A 452 16.31 -16.00 -7.16
N LEU A 453 16.25 -16.64 -5.97
CA LEU A 453 15.69 -16.04 -4.76
C LEU A 453 16.48 -14.84 -4.23
N SER A 454 17.81 -14.84 -4.42
CA SER A 454 18.67 -13.72 -4.02
C SER A 454 18.45 -12.48 -4.87
N PHE A 455 18.05 -12.64 -6.13
CA PHE A 455 17.65 -11.53 -7.00
C PHE A 455 16.22 -11.02 -6.71
N MET A 456 15.36 -11.82 -6.06
CA MET A 456 13.98 -11.45 -5.68
C MET A 456 13.89 -10.65 -4.37
N THR A 457 14.61 -9.53 -4.26
CA THR A 457 14.66 -8.69 -3.04
C THR A 457 13.76 -7.45 -3.12
N ARG A 458 12.56 -7.57 -3.71
CA ARG A 458 11.79 -6.39 -4.12
C ARG A 458 11.13 -5.57 -3.00
N ASP A 459 11.03 -6.04 -1.76
CA ASP A 459 10.21 -5.35 -0.76
C ASP A 459 10.84 -5.34 0.63
N ARG A 460 11.83 -4.48 0.84
CA ARG A 460 12.14 -4.00 2.19
C ARG A 460 11.32 -2.75 2.44
N TRP A 461 10.75 -2.63 3.63
CA TRP A 461 10.18 -1.36 4.05
C TRP A 461 11.32 -0.33 4.10
N ASP A 462 11.16 0.79 3.37
CA ASP A 462 12.19 1.84 3.24
C ASP A 462 12.57 2.49 4.59
N GLY A 463 11.79 2.20 5.65
CA GLY A 463 12.00 2.77 6.97
C GLY A 463 11.61 4.23 7.05
N GLU A 464 11.01 4.80 6.00
CA GLU A 464 10.70 6.22 5.92
C GLU A 464 9.34 6.56 6.51
N ILE A 465 9.31 7.63 7.29
CA ILE A 465 8.11 8.25 7.85
C ILE A 465 7.96 9.63 7.26
N ARG A 466 6.77 9.97 6.79
CA ARG A 466 6.45 11.30 6.32
C ARG A 466 6.12 12.20 7.49
N GLN A 467 6.66 13.41 7.48
CA GLN A 467 6.47 14.38 8.56
C GLN A 467 5.78 15.63 8.03
N TYR A 468 4.87 16.18 8.83
CA TYR A 468 4.18 17.43 8.55
C TYR A 468 4.08 18.27 9.82
N ASN A 469 4.58 19.50 9.80
CA ASN A 469 4.44 20.40 10.93
C ASN A 469 3.41 21.48 10.60
N ILE A 470 2.34 21.55 11.41
CA ILE A 470 1.21 22.45 11.15
C ILE A 470 1.64 23.92 11.28
N LEU A 471 2.52 24.25 12.24
CA LEU A 471 2.97 25.62 12.47
C LEU A 471 3.82 26.19 11.31
N ILE A 472 4.53 25.34 10.58
CA ILE A 472 5.38 25.75 9.44
C ILE A 472 4.57 25.84 8.13
N ALA A 473 3.57 24.97 7.98
CA ALA A 473 2.83 24.81 6.73
C ALA A 473 1.66 25.80 6.56
N ALA A 474 1.16 26.36 7.66
CA ALA A 474 0.17 27.42 7.70
C ALA A 474 0.72 28.72 7.08
N ARG A 475 0.63 28.88 5.75
CA ARG A 475 0.95 30.14 5.04
C ARG A 475 -0.33 30.83 4.53
N PRO A 476 -0.40 32.18 4.57
CA PRO A 476 -1.56 32.94 4.09
C PRO A 476 -1.73 32.98 2.55
N LEU A 477 -0.73 32.53 1.77
CA LEU A 477 -0.70 32.64 0.30
C LEU A 477 -1.70 31.74 -0.47
N LYS A 478 -2.57 30.97 0.21
CA LYS A 478 -3.68 30.28 -0.48
C LYS A 478 -4.81 31.24 -0.90
N ALA A 479 -4.88 32.43 -0.32
CA ALA A 479 -5.99 33.36 -0.53
C ALA A 479 -5.85 34.23 -1.80
N LEU A 480 -4.67 34.31 -2.42
CA LEU A 480 -4.44 35.18 -3.58
C LEU A 480 -3.85 34.38 -4.75
N GLY A 481 -4.70 33.95 -5.68
CA GLY A 481 -4.30 33.61 -7.05
C GLY A 481 -4.19 32.13 -7.41
N PHE A 482 -5.23 31.65 -8.10
CA PHE A 482 -5.34 30.34 -8.78
C PHE A 482 -4.30 30.13 -9.92
N PHE A 483 -3.41 31.09 -10.20
CA PHE A 483 -2.54 31.10 -11.39
C PHE A 483 -1.02 30.95 -11.16
N LEU A 484 -0.51 31.00 -9.92
CA LEU A 484 0.92 30.76 -9.62
C LEU A 484 1.21 29.31 -9.17
N SER A 485 0.44 28.35 -9.68
CA SER A 485 0.44 26.95 -9.21
C SER A 485 1.71 26.14 -9.57
N TRP A 486 2.60 26.67 -10.42
CA TRP A 486 3.83 25.97 -10.83
C TRP A 486 4.95 26.03 -9.76
N GLN A 487 5.06 27.11 -8.98
CA GLN A 487 6.05 27.22 -7.88
C GLN A 487 5.62 26.54 -6.57
N SER A 488 4.39 26.01 -6.51
CA SER A 488 3.85 25.25 -5.36
C SER A 488 4.35 23.81 -5.28
N TRP A 489 5.21 23.38 -6.21
CA TRP A 489 5.71 22.00 -6.33
C TRP A 489 6.68 21.57 -5.21
N ASN A 490 7.12 22.49 -4.36
CA ASN A 490 8.15 22.24 -3.33
C ASN A 490 7.65 21.86 -1.92
N LYS A 491 6.39 21.45 -1.74
CA LYS A 491 5.82 21.15 -0.41
C LYS A 491 5.06 19.83 -0.29
N TYR A 492 5.58 18.78 -0.91
CA TYR A 492 5.16 17.42 -0.56
C TYR A 492 5.79 17.01 0.79
N PRO A 493 5.06 16.34 1.70
CA PRO A 493 5.63 15.83 2.95
C PRO A 493 6.79 14.87 2.62
N LYS A 494 7.99 15.23 3.06
CA LYS A 494 9.22 14.48 2.76
C LYS A 494 9.28 13.21 3.60
N GLY A 495 9.65 12.09 2.97
CA GLY A 495 10.00 10.87 3.69
C GLY A 495 11.34 11.05 4.41
N ILE A 496 11.34 10.83 5.72
CA ILE A 496 12.54 10.85 6.55
C ILE A 496 12.75 9.44 7.08
N LYS A 497 13.97 8.90 6.94
CA LYS A 497 14.29 7.60 7.53
C LYS A 497 14.07 7.66 9.04
N MET A 498 13.24 6.75 9.55
CA MET A 498 12.95 6.64 10.97
C MET A 498 14.25 6.40 11.74
N GLY A 499 14.49 7.23 12.75
CA GLY A 499 15.62 7.04 13.66
C GLY A 499 15.56 5.67 14.35
N ALA A 500 16.72 5.05 14.56
CA ALA A 500 16.82 3.76 15.25
C ALA A 500 16.21 3.80 16.66
N CYS A 501 16.28 4.96 17.33
CA CYS A 501 15.62 5.22 18.61
C CYS A 501 14.09 5.07 18.51
N THR A 502 13.45 5.73 17.54
CA THR A 502 12.00 5.66 17.33
C THR A 502 11.53 4.23 17.06
N LYS A 503 12.24 3.47 16.20
CA LYS A 503 11.99 2.03 15.98
C LYS A 503 12.00 1.26 17.30
N ARG A 504 13.07 1.46 18.09
CA ARG A 504 13.27 0.76 19.37
C ARG A 504 12.19 1.11 20.40
N THR A 505 11.82 2.38 20.52
CA THR A 505 10.79 2.83 21.49
C THR A 505 9.41 2.28 21.14
N ILE A 506 9.00 2.31 19.85
CA ILE A 506 7.75 1.69 19.40
C ILE A 506 7.75 0.19 19.74
N PHE A 507 8.85 -0.48 19.44
CA PHE A 507 9.00 -1.92 19.65
C PHE A 507 8.98 -2.29 21.14
N GLN A 508 9.64 -1.52 21.99
CA GLN A 508 9.58 -1.68 23.45
C GLN A 508 8.16 -1.46 23.97
N SER A 509 7.46 -0.44 23.48
CA SER A 509 6.06 -0.19 23.82
C SER A 509 5.14 -1.34 23.38
N MET A 510 5.41 -1.95 22.22
CA MET A 510 4.73 -3.18 21.79
C MET A 510 5.03 -4.35 22.73
N LYS A 511 6.29 -4.59 23.10
CA LYS A 511 6.66 -5.70 23.98
C LYS A 511 6.04 -5.58 25.38
N LYS A 512 5.91 -4.36 25.90
CA LYS A 512 5.22 -4.08 27.18
C LYS A 512 3.73 -4.45 27.17
N LEU A 513 3.09 -4.54 26.00
CA LEU A 513 1.71 -5.03 25.89
C LEU A 513 1.62 -6.53 26.16
N ASP A 514 2.69 -7.29 25.92
CA ASP A 514 2.73 -8.73 26.22
C ASP A 514 2.78 -8.98 27.73
N GLU A 515 3.63 -8.24 28.45
CA GLU A 515 3.83 -8.32 29.90
C GLU A 515 2.55 -8.02 30.70
N HIS A 516 1.66 -7.19 30.15
CA HIS A 516 0.41 -6.80 30.80
C HIS A 516 -0.78 -6.90 29.82
N PRO A 517 -1.33 -8.10 29.58
CA PRO A 517 -2.45 -8.33 28.65
C PRO A 517 -3.70 -7.51 28.97
N GLU A 518 -3.93 -7.18 30.24
CA GLU A 518 -5.05 -6.36 30.70
C GLU A 518 -4.92 -4.87 30.33
N ARG A 519 -3.70 -4.39 30.05
CA ARG A 519 -3.48 -3.01 29.61
C ARG A 519 -4.04 -2.84 28.20
N ARG A 520 -5.27 -2.33 28.11
CA ARG A 520 -5.85 -1.86 26.85
C ARG A 520 -4.94 -0.79 26.26
N LEU A 521 -4.83 -0.75 24.93
CA LEU A 521 -4.14 0.32 24.20
C LEU A 521 -4.63 1.71 24.61
N SER A 522 -5.89 1.86 25.03
CA SER A 522 -6.47 3.09 25.56
C SER A 522 -5.83 3.60 26.87
N SER A 523 -4.99 2.81 27.55
CA SER A 523 -4.26 3.20 28.76
C SER A 523 -2.98 4.00 28.47
N TYR A 524 -2.67 4.28 27.20
CA TYR A 524 -1.46 5.03 26.80
C TYR A 524 -1.29 6.34 27.59
N PHE A 525 -2.39 7.05 27.86
CA PHE A 525 -2.38 8.30 28.60
C PHE A 525 -1.96 8.10 30.06
N ALA A 526 -2.56 7.13 30.75
CA ALA A 526 -2.24 6.82 32.14
C ALA A 526 -0.79 6.30 32.28
N ASN A 527 -0.29 5.56 31.29
CA ASN A 527 1.09 5.08 31.28
C ASN A 527 2.11 6.23 31.14
N ALA A 528 1.76 7.27 30.36
CA ALA A 528 2.60 8.45 30.22
C ALA A 528 2.42 9.40 31.43
N PHE A 529 1.25 9.97 31.63
CA PHE A 529 1.01 11.08 32.56
C PHE A 529 0.20 10.69 33.81
N GLY A 530 -0.18 9.42 33.98
CA GLY A 530 -0.93 8.99 35.17
C GLY A 530 -2.30 9.66 35.26
N ARG A 531 -2.55 10.37 36.38
CA ARG A 531 -3.74 11.22 36.58
C ARG A 531 -3.51 12.69 36.19
N ASP A 532 -2.29 13.05 35.83
CA ASP A 532 -1.93 14.41 35.48
C ASP A 532 -2.46 14.78 34.09
N LEU A 533 -2.88 16.04 33.91
CA LEU A 533 -3.42 16.56 32.64
C LEU A 533 -4.62 15.75 32.10
N SER A 534 -5.42 15.13 32.98
CA SER A 534 -6.53 14.24 32.60
C SER A 534 -7.55 14.88 31.65
N TRP A 535 -7.74 16.19 31.71
CA TRP A 535 -8.57 16.97 30.76
C TRP A 535 -8.09 16.78 29.30
N ALA A 536 -6.78 16.84 29.06
CA ALA A 536 -6.16 16.68 27.75
C ALA A 536 -6.13 15.21 27.25
N GLY A 537 -6.54 14.26 28.11
CA GLY A 537 -6.73 12.86 27.75
C GLY A 537 -8.20 12.45 27.58
N LYS A 538 -9.10 12.95 28.42
CA LYS A 538 -10.51 12.50 28.51
C LYS A 538 -11.53 13.48 27.93
N GLU A 539 -11.33 14.79 28.04
CA GLU A 539 -12.33 15.79 27.62
C GLU A 539 -12.28 16.09 26.12
N LEU A 540 -11.17 15.77 25.45
CA LEU A 540 -11.08 15.86 24.00
C LEU A 540 -11.91 14.73 23.37
N LYS A 541 -13.03 15.13 22.74
CA LYS A 541 -14.06 14.26 22.15
C LYS A 541 -13.52 13.31 21.07
N THR A 542 -12.51 13.74 20.33
CA THR A 542 -12.03 13.09 19.10
C THR A 542 -10.52 12.90 19.13
N ASP A 543 -10.03 11.80 18.56
CA ASP A 543 -8.61 11.52 18.38
C ASP A 543 -7.95 12.56 17.47
N THR A 544 -8.68 13.11 16.49
CA THR A 544 -8.20 14.25 15.68
C THR A 544 -7.90 15.47 16.56
N HIS A 545 -8.81 15.83 17.48
CA HIS A 545 -8.57 16.96 18.38
C HIS A 545 -7.38 16.70 19.29
N ARG A 546 -7.23 15.46 19.79
CA ARG A 546 -6.06 15.06 20.60
C ARG A 546 -4.76 15.20 19.81
N ILE A 547 -4.70 14.70 18.57
CA ILE A 547 -3.51 14.84 17.73
C ILE A 547 -3.14 16.31 17.56
N LEU A 548 -4.12 17.16 17.22
CA LEU A 548 -3.86 18.59 16.94
C LEU A 548 -3.39 19.34 18.19
N VAL A 549 -4.10 19.21 19.32
CA VAL A 549 -3.75 19.88 20.58
C VAL A 549 -2.36 19.43 21.08
N TRP A 550 -2.10 18.13 21.11
CA TRP A 550 -0.80 17.60 21.56
C TRP A 550 0.33 17.93 20.58
N HIS A 551 0.05 17.98 19.27
CA HIS A 551 1.03 18.38 18.26
C HIS A 551 1.44 19.84 18.45
N ILE A 552 0.48 20.76 18.58
CA ILE A 552 0.73 22.18 18.84
C ILE A 552 1.52 22.33 20.14
N ALA A 553 1.13 21.63 21.22
CA ALA A 553 1.85 21.69 22.48
C ALA A 553 3.30 21.20 22.36
N THR A 554 3.51 20.07 21.67
CA THR A 554 4.84 19.49 21.45
C THR A 554 5.73 20.44 20.64
N CYS A 555 5.18 21.08 19.59
CA CYS A 555 5.93 22.04 18.79
C CYS A 555 6.26 23.32 19.56
N LEU A 556 5.37 23.81 20.43
CA LEU A 556 5.66 24.94 21.32
C LEU A 556 6.78 24.58 22.31
N CYS A 557 6.70 23.43 22.98
CA CYS A 557 7.78 22.94 23.85
C CYS A 557 9.12 22.72 23.12
N GLU A 558 9.08 22.43 21.82
CA GLU A 558 10.27 22.33 20.98
C GLU A 558 10.90 23.70 20.69
N ILE A 559 10.08 24.73 20.45
CA ILE A 559 10.54 26.12 20.28
C ILE A 559 11.14 26.64 21.59
N ASP A 560 10.56 26.29 22.73
CA ASP A 560 11.10 26.58 24.07
C ASP A 560 12.49 25.99 24.30
N LEU A 561 12.80 24.87 23.65
CA LEU A 561 14.06 24.16 23.82
C LEU A 561 15.20 24.79 23.01
N LEU A 562 14.87 25.53 21.95
CA LEU A 562 15.84 26.26 21.14
C LEU A 562 16.27 27.51 21.94
N ALA A 563 17.58 27.69 22.10
CA ALA A 563 18.13 28.91 22.71
C ALA A 563 17.59 30.16 21.98
N SER A 564 17.40 31.26 22.72
CA SER A 564 16.71 32.45 22.21
C SER A 564 17.27 32.91 20.87
N ASP A 565 18.60 32.90 20.70
CA ASP A 565 19.24 33.40 19.47
C ASP A 565 19.07 32.48 18.24
N GLU A 566 18.95 31.16 18.43
CA GLU A 566 18.78 30.22 17.30
C GLU A 566 17.33 30.20 16.79
N ALA A 567 16.34 30.40 17.66
CA ALA A 567 14.94 30.44 17.25
C ALA A 567 14.53 31.77 16.61
N VAL A 568 15.25 32.88 16.86
CA VAL A 568 15.19 34.11 16.05
C VAL A 568 15.72 33.88 14.63
N ALA A 569 16.80 33.10 14.49
CA ALA A 569 17.43 32.80 13.20
C ALA A 569 16.62 31.81 12.33
N LEU A 570 15.78 30.98 12.96
CA LEU A 570 14.94 29.97 12.29
C LEU A 570 13.70 30.61 11.65
N LYS A 571 13.79 30.89 10.35
CA LYS A 571 12.67 31.41 9.54
C LYS A 571 11.82 30.27 8.95
N PRO A 572 10.49 30.24 9.15
CA PRO A 572 9.59 29.21 8.61
C PRO A 572 9.59 29.08 7.07
N CYS A 573 10.06 30.11 6.36
CA CYS A 573 10.12 30.12 4.90
C CYS A 573 11.17 29.16 4.32
N ASN A 574 12.25 28.85 5.06
CA ASN A 574 13.38 28.03 4.62
C ASN A 574 13.47 26.67 5.35
N MET A 575 12.52 26.38 6.25
CA MET A 575 12.57 25.19 7.09
C MET A 575 11.79 24.00 6.53
N TRP A 576 12.37 22.83 6.73
CA TRP A 576 11.75 21.54 6.48
C TRP A 576 11.10 21.03 7.78
N PRO A 577 10.02 20.21 7.69
CA PRO A 577 9.39 19.60 8.85
C PRO A 577 10.25 18.44 9.38
N THR A 578 11.43 18.76 9.88
CA THR A 578 12.31 17.88 10.67
C THR A 578 12.35 18.41 12.11
N PRO A 579 12.68 17.57 13.11
CA PRO A 579 12.95 18.06 14.47
C PRO A 579 13.89 19.26 14.42
N PHE A 580 13.53 20.33 15.11
CA PHE A 580 14.16 21.66 15.00
C PHE A 580 15.53 21.73 15.66
N VAL A 581 15.70 20.97 16.73
CA VAL A 581 16.96 20.92 17.47
C VAL A 581 17.90 19.99 16.68
N LYS A 582 19.21 20.20 16.77
CA LYS A 582 20.24 19.25 16.29
C LYS A 582 21.03 18.75 17.49
N GLN A 583 21.52 17.51 17.42
CA GLN A 583 22.34 16.94 18.50
C GLN A 583 23.65 17.75 18.61
N ARG A 584 23.85 18.44 19.74
CA ARG A 584 25.05 19.28 19.97
C ARG A 584 26.14 18.57 20.76
N HIS A 585 25.79 17.73 21.75
CA HIS A 585 26.76 17.11 22.66
C HIS A 585 26.49 15.61 22.92
N PRO A 586 27.51 14.75 23.08
CA PRO A 586 27.33 13.32 23.37
C PRO A 586 26.66 13.01 24.71
N SER A 587 26.72 13.91 25.70
CA SER A 587 26.02 13.79 27.00
C SER A 587 24.50 13.98 26.90
N ASP A 588 24.01 14.65 25.87
CA ASP A 588 22.57 14.86 25.63
C ASP A 588 21.87 13.61 25.08
N ARG A 589 22.61 12.54 24.79
CA ARG A 589 22.13 11.37 24.07
C ARG A 589 20.88 10.73 24.67
N ARG A 590 20.77 10.65 26.01
CA ARG A 590 19.62 9.99 26.66
C ARG A 590 18.30 10.73 26.42
N TRP A 591 18.24 12.04 26.68
CA TRP A 591 17.01 12.81 26.49
C TRP A 591 16.77 13.13 25.02
N TRP A 592 17.84 13.27 24.23
CA TRP A 592 17.79 13.48 22.79
C TRP A 592 17.04 12.37 22.05
N GLU A 593 17.27 11.11 22.41
CA GLU A 593 16.57 9.97 21.80
C GLU A 593 15.05 10.04 22.04
N HIS A 594 14.65 10.46 23.24
CA HIS A 594 13.23 10.67 23.59
C HIS A 594 12.64 11.88 22.87
N TYR A 595 13.35 13.00 22.82
CA TYR A 595 12.96 14.18 22.05
C TYR A 595 12.76 13.86 20.57
N ALA A 596 13.75 13.26 19.93
CA ALA A 596 13.72 12.90 18.51
C ALA A 596 12.55 11.95 18.19
N THR A 597 12.28 11.00 19.10
CA THR A 597 11.12 10.11 19.00
C THR A 597 9.81 10.89 19.10
N ALA A 598 9.63 11.71 20.13
CA ALA A 598 8.41 12.48 20.38
C ALA A 598 8.10 13.47 19.24
N ALA A 599 9.08 14.27 18.82
CA ALA A 599 8.93 15.24 17.73
C ALA A 599 8.63 14.54 16.39
N SER A 600 9.35 13.47 16.07
CA SER A 600 9.12 12.71 14.84
C SER A 600 7.73 12.08 14.78
N LEU A 601 7.26 11.51 15.89
CA LEU A 601 5.93 10.89 15.98
C LEU A 601 4.82 11.94 16.00
N SER A 602 5.02 13.06 16.68
CA SER A 602 4.12 14.21 16.64
C SER A 602 3.90 14.70 15.20
N ASN A 603 5.00 14.93 14.47
CA ASN A 603 4.97 15.32 13.05
C ASN A 603 4.40 14.23 12.13
N TYR A 604 4.47 12.95 12.52
CA TYR A 604 3.82 11.87 11.77
C TYR A 604 2.31 11.84 12.03
N CYS A 605 1.87 12.00 13.28
CA CYS A 605 0.45 11.99 13.63
C CYS A 605 -0.29 13.16 12.97
N SER A 606 0.29 14.34 12.91
CA SER A 606 -0.26 15.47 12.13
C SER A 606 -0.33 15.17 10.62
N TYR A 607 0.65 14.45 10.07
CA TYR A 607 0.59 13.94 8.70
C TYR A 607 -0.57 12.94 8.52
N LEU A 608 -0.80 12.05 9.49
CA LEU A 608 -1.93 11.11 9.46
C LEU A 608 -3.29 11.84 9.41
N VAL A 609 -3.43 12.94 10.17
CA VAL A 609 -4.62 13.81 10.13
C VAL A 609 -4.80 14.44 8.75
N MET A 610 -3.73 14.98 8.16
CA MET A 610 -3.75 15.54 6.80
C MET A 610 -4.15 14.49 5.75
N GLN A 611 -3.80 13.22 5.97
CA GLN A 611 -4.21 12.10 5.12
C GLN A 611 -5.54 11.45 5.54
N ALA A 612 -6.25 11.97 6.55
CA ALA A 612 -7.48 11.37 7.08
C ALA A 612 -7.35 9.89 7.50
N LEU A 613 -6.14 9.43 7.85
CA LEU A 613 -5.83 8.07 8.32
C LEU A 613 -5.93 7.99 9.86
N VAL A 614 -7.07 8.47 10.36
CA VAL A 614 -7.46 8.55 11.78
C VAL A 614 -8.80 7.79 11.91
N PRO A 615 -9.20 7.26 13.08
CA PRO A 615 -10.43 6.46 13.20
C PRO A 615 -11.73 7.16 12.74
N GLU A 616 -11.77 8.49 12.80
CA GLU A 616 -12.95 9.34 12.51
C GLU A 616 -13.28 9.48 11.02
N ASN A 617 -14.44 10.05 10.68
CA ASN A 617 -14.77 10.34 9.28
C ASN A 617 -13.72 11.26 8.64
N GLY A 618 -13.25 10.93 7.43
CA GLY A 618 -12.22 11.68 6.73
C GLY A 618 -12.63 13.11 6.39
N LEU A 619 -13.90 13.34 6.04
CA LEU A 619 -14.41 14.69 5.78
C LEU A 619 -14.39 15.57 7.03
N PHE A 620 -14.80 15.01 8.16
CA PHE A 620 -14.74 15.69 9.46
C PHE A 620 -13.28 16.03 9.82
N THR A 621 -12.38 15.05 9.70
CA THR A 621 -10.95 15.20 9.99
C THR A 621 -10.33 16.34 9.18
N LEU A 622 -10.61 16.40 7.87
CA LEU A 622 -10.08 17.44 6.98
C LEU A 622 -10.69 18.82 7.26
N LYS A 623 -11.97 18.90 7.61
CA LYS A 623 -12.61 20.17 8.00
C LYS A 623 -11.97 20.73 9.27
N VAL A 624 -11.83 19.92 10.31
CA VAL A 624 -11.19 20.33 11.56
C VAL A 624 -9.74 20.75 11.33
N PHE A 625 -8.99 19.96 10.56
CA PHE A 625 -7.60 20.26 10.23
C PHE A 625 -7.44 21.60 9.50
N ASN A 626 -8.28 21.86 8.49
CA ASN A 626 -8.26 23.11 7.75
C ASN A 626 -8.63 24.30 8.64
N GLU A 627 -9.58 24.11 9.57
CA GLU A 627 -9.97 25.17 10.50
C GLU A 627 -8.86 25.52 11.48
N VAL A 628 -8.17 24.53 12.05
CA VAL A 628 -6.98 24.76 12.89
C VAL A 628 -5.85 25.42 12.11
N CYS A 629 -5.62 25.02 10.86
CA CYS A 629 -4.64 25.71 10.01
C CYS A 629 -5.03 27.19 9.78
N ARG A 630 -6.31 27.47 9.54
CA ARG A 630 -6.85 28.83 9.35
C ARG A 630 -6.68 29.67 10.61
N GLU A 631 -6.95 29.08 11.77
CA GLU A 631 -6.78 29.71 13.08
C GLU A 631 -5.31 30.05 13.35
N ILE A 632 -4.39 29.12 13.14
CA ILE A 632 -2.95 29.35 13.29
C ILE A 632 -2.48 30.46 12.36
N VAL A 633 -2.92 30.49 11.10
CA VAL A 633 -2.62 31.61 10.19
C VAL A 633 -3.14 32.92 10.79
N HIS A 634 -4.37 32.94 11.28
CA HIS A 634 -4.98 34.16 11.84
C HIS A 634 -4.22 34.69 13.08
N VAL A 635 -3.86 33.81 14.02
CA VAL A 635 -3.10 34.15 15.24
C VAL A 635 -1.69 34.62 14.89
N THR A 636 -1.04 33.98 13.90
CA THR A 636 0.35 34.30 13.53
C THR A 636 0.47 35.56 12.65
N THR A 637 -0.52 35.89 11.83
CA THR A 637 -0.47 37.09 11.00
C THR A 637 -0.90 38.34 11.78
N GLY A 638 -1.80 38.23 12.76
CA GLY A 638 -2.40 39.39 13.43
C GLY A 638 -3.47 40.07 12.57
N ARG A 639 -4.28 40.95 13.19
CA ARG A 639 -5.55 41.49 12.64
C ARG A 639 -5.44 42.44 11.42
N GLY A 640 -4.27 42.63 10.78
CA GLY A 640 -4.07 43.65 9.73
C GLY A 640 -3.40 43.16 8.45
N ILE A 641 -3.87 43.64 7.28
CA ILE A 641 -3.42 43.21 5.93
C ILE A 641 -1.92 43.47 5.67
N GLY A 642 -1.34 44.54 6.25
CA GLY A 642 0.09 44.87 6.10
C GLY A 642 1.07 43.91 6.79
N SER A 643 0.59 43.07 7.71
CA SER A 643 1.40 42.09 8.44
C SER A 643 1.63 40.78 7.68
N LEU A 644 0.83 40.52 6.63
CA LEU A 644 0.84 39.27 5.84
C LEU A 644 2.13 39.06 5.05
N LEU A 645 2.90 40.14 4.80
CA LEU A 645 4.13 40.14 4.02
C LEU A 645 5.40 40.00 4.89
N ARG A 646 5.29 40.06 6.22
CA ARG A 646 6.47 39.99 7.11
C ARG A 646 6.80 38.53 7.45
N ILE A 647 7.98 38.06 7.05
CA ILE A 647 8.51 36.76 7.46
C ILE A 647 8.86 36.82 8.95
N ARG A 648 8.03 36.23 9.81
CA ARG A 648 8.22 36.17 11.27
C ARG A 648 9.08 34.97 11.68
N SER A 649 9.83 35.10 12.78
CA SER A 649 10.61 34.01 13.39
C SER A 649 9.69 32.98 14.08
N MET A 650 10.21 31.78 14.40
CA MET A 650 9.44 30.78 15.16
C MET A 650 9.12 31.24 16.59
N GLN A 651 9.92 32.15 17.17
CA GLN A 651 9.63 32.78 18.45
C GLN A 651 8.47 33.75 18.37
N ASP A 652 8.41 34.60 17.35
CA ASP A 652 7.28 35.50 17.16
C ASP A 652 5.97 34.68 17.04
N VAL A 653 5.99 33.55 16.32
CA VAL A 653 4.83 32.65 16.20
C VAL A 653 4.39 32.14 17.58
N ARG A 654 5.34 31.68 18.39
CA ARG A 654 5.08 31.24 19.77
C ARG A 654 4.53 32.37 20.62
N ASP A 655 5.17 33.54 20.59
CA ASP A 655 4.84 34.67 21.47
C ASP A 655 3.43 35.19 21.17
N ASN A 656 3.03 35.28 19.89
CA ASN A 656 1.65 35.65 19.53
C ASN A 656 0.64 34.60 20.02
N VAL A 657 0.92 33.29 19.85
CA VAL A 657 0.03 32.22 20.33
C VAL A 657 -0.07 32.21 21.86
N MET A 658 1.01 32.54 22.56
CA MET A 658 1.06 32.59 24.02
C MET A 658 0.44 33.87 24.60
N GLN A 659 0.60 35.01 23.91
CA GLN A 659 0.05 36.31 24.33
C GLN A 659 -1.49 36.28 24.34
N ASP A 660 -2.13 35.63 23.37
CA ASP A 660 -3.58 35.47 23.34
C ASP A 660 -4.10 34.65 24.54
N ILE A 661 -3.31 33.73 25.12
CA ILE A 661 -3.67 33.01 26.37
C ILE A 661 -3.65 33.95 27.57
N GLU A 662 -2.64 34.80 27.68
CA GLU A 662 -2.50 35.71 28.82
C GLU A 662 -3.63 36.74 28.83
N VAL A 663 -3.99 37.27 27.65
CA VAL A 663 -5.16 38.14 27.48
C VAL A 663 -6.46 37.41 27.82
N ALA A 664 -6.64 36.17 27.36
CA ALA A 664 -7.83 35.36 27.67
C ALA A 664 -7.95 34.98 29.16
N GLY A 665 -6.82 34.73 29.83
CA GLY A 665 -6.78 34.45 31.26
C GLY A 665 -7.17 35.68 32.10
N VAL A 666 -6.71 36.86 31.69
CA VAL A 666 -7.04 38.13 32.35
C VAL A 666 -8.53 38.46 32.18
N THR A 667 -9.11 38.29 30.98
CA THR A 667 -10.55 38.56 30.75
C THR A 667 -11.47 37.61 31.51
N LEU A 668 -11.13 36.33 31.65
CA LEU A 668 -11.88 35.37 32.47
C LEU A 668 -11.80 35.69 33.97
N SER A 669 -10.63 36.11 34.46
CA SER A 669 -10.46 36.55 35.85
C SER A 669 -11.24 37.83 36.17
N ALA A 670 -11.30 38.77 35.22
CA ALA A 670 -12.08 40.00 35.33
C ALA A 670 -13.60 39.74 35.28
N SER A 671 -14.06 38.78 34.47
CA SER A 671 -15.49 38.43 34.40
C SER A 671 -16.04 37.76 35.67
N SER A 672 -15.17 37.21 36.54
CA SER A 672 -15.56 36.69 37.86
C SER A 672 -15.72 37.77 38.93
N ARG A 673 -15.29 39.02 38.65
CA ARG A 673 -15.43 40.20 39.51
C ARG A 673 -16.30 41.27 38.84
N GLY A 674 -17.58 40.95 38.66
CA GLY A 674 -18.64 41.96 38.62
C GLY A 674 -18.88 42.73 37.32
N GLN A 675 -20.18 42.92 37.08
CA GLN A 675 -20.86 43.95 36.29
C GLN A 675 -21.16 43.70 34.80
N GLN A 676 -22.45 43.46 34.61
CA GLN A 676 -23.22 43.31 33.40
C GLN A 676 -23.27 44.64 32.62
N SER A 677 -22.53 44.74 31.52
CA SER A 677 -22.72 45.82 30.53
C SER A 677 -23.26 45.26 29.22
N ARG A 678 -24.57 45.46 29.03
CA ARG A 678 -25.31 45.23 27.78
C ARG A 678 -24.80 46.22 26.72
N GLY A 679 -24.14 45.74 25.66
CA GLY A 679 -23.82 46.63 24.54
C GLY A 679 -22.91 46.16 23.41
N ARG A 680 -22.95 44.91 22.92
CA ARG A 680 -22.36 44.57 21.60
C ARG A 680 -22.80 43.22 21.02
N ARG A 681 -24.10 43.07 20.74
CA ARG A 681 -24.72 41.78 20.38
C ARG A 681 -24.46 41.21 18.96
N ARG A 682 -23.52 41.75 18.18
CA ARG A 682 -23.21 41.21 16.83
C ARG A 682 -21.73 40.92 16.54
N ARG A 683 -20.81 41.25 17.46
CA ARG A 683 -19.35 41.03 17.28
C ARG A 683 -18.76 39.94 18.20
N GLY A 684 -19.51 39.50 19.23
CA GLY A 684 -19.05 38.53 20.23
C GLY A 684 -18.99 37.07 19.75
N ARG A 685 -19.82 36.66 18.78
CA ARG A 685 -19.90 35.24 18.38
C ARG A 685 -18.58 34.67 17.83
N MET A 686 -17.76 35.51 17.19
CA MET A 686 -16.50 35.08 16.59
C MET A 686 -15.31 35.16 17.56
N ASP A 687 -15.37 36.04 18.57
CA ASP A 687 -14.34 36.13 19.63
C ASP A 687 -14.61 35.10 20.76
N ASP A 688 -15.88 34.76 21.05
CA ASP A 688 -16.26 33.70 21.99
C ASP A 688 -15.88 32.30 21.48
N ASP A 689 -15.98 32.05 20.16
CA ASP A 689 -15.56 30.78 19.52
C ASP A 689 -14.02 30.59 19.53
N ILE A 690 -13.23 31.67 19.61
CA ILE A 690 -11.76 31.62 19.68
C ILE A 690 -11.29 31.19 21.08
N HIS A 691 -12.03 31.54 22.14
CA HIS A 691 -11.65 31.21 23.51
C HIS A 691 -11.71 29.72 23.86
N ASP A 692 -12.46 28.89 23.11
CA ASP A 692 -12.51 27.42 23.26
C ASP A 692 -11.81 26.64 22.11
N SER A 693 -11.00 27.34 21.32
CA SER A 693 -10.38 26.77 20.12
C SER A 693 -9.33 25.70 20.41
N LEU A 694 -9.06 24.84 19.42
CA LEU A 694 -8.05 23.79 19.54
C LEU A 694 -6.62 24.35 19.61
N THR A 695 -6.36 25.48 18.96
CA THR A 695 -5.04 26.14 19.02
C THR A 695 -4.77 26.67 20.42
N MET A 696 -5.77 27.32 21.04
CA MET A 696 -5.70 27.80 22.42
C MET A 696 -5.53 26.66 23.43
N LYS A 697 -6.27 25.55 23.26
CA LYS A 697 -6.10 24.34 24.07
C LYS A 697 -4.70 23.74 23.95
N GLY A 698 -4.13 23.71 22.74
CA GLY A 698 -2.74 23.28 22.51
C GLY A 698 -1.73 24.17 23.22
N ALA A 699 -1.92 25.49 23.19
CA ALA A 699 -1.03 26.43 23.84
C ALA A 699 -1.13 26.39 25.38
N LYS A 700 -2.36 26.26 25.91
CA LYS A 700 -2.60 26.03 27.35
C LYS A 700 -1.90 24.76 27.84
N LEU A 701 -1.96 23.70 27.04
CA LEU A 701 -1.27 22.44 27.33
C LEU A 701 0.26 22.62 27.35
N ALA A 702 0.82 23.37 26.40
CA ALA A 702 2.25 23.68 26.37
C ALA A 702 2.71 24.42 27.64
N LYS A 703 1.94 25.42 28.08
CA LYS A 703 2.22 26.16 29.33
C LYS A 703 2.23 25.23 30.55
N GLN A 704 1.22 24.37 30.68
CA GLN A 704 1.16 23.40 31.80
C GLN A 704 2.34 22.41 31.78
N LEU A 705 2.78 21.96 30.60
CA LEU A 705 3.95 21.09 30.47
C LEU A 705 5.24 21.83 30.87
N LYS A 706 5.37 23.10 30.47
CA LYS A 706 6.51 23.95 30.85
C LYS A 706 6.55 24.21 32.35
N ASP A 707 5.44 24.61 32.95
CA ASP A 707 5.38 24.93 34.38
C ASP A 707 5.70 23.70 35.24
N LYS A 708 5.26 22.52 34.80
CA LYS A 708 5.47 21.27 35.55
C LYS A 708 6.85 20.66 35.36
N TYR A 709 7.44 20.76 34.17
CA TYR A 709 8.69 20.08 33.83
C TYR A 709 9.84 21.03 33.45
N GLY A 710 9.69 22.33 33.69
CA GLY A 710 10.68 23.35 33.31
C GLY A 710 12.08 23.11 33.88
N GLY A 711 12.17 22.46 35.04
CA GLY A 711 13.45 22.04 35.66
C GLY A 711 14.00 20.70 35.19
N ASP A 712 13.21 19.85 34.52
CA ASP A 712 13.59 18.47 34.14
C ASP A 712 13.14 18.16 32.69
N ARG A 713 13.93 18.68 31.75
CA ARG A 713 13.74 18.48 30.30
C ARG A 713 13.78 17.00 29.91
N GLN A 714 14.58 16.19 30.59
CA GLN A 714 14.69 14.76 30.30
C GLN A 714 13.36 14.06 30.55
N ARG A 715 12.75 14.30 31.72
CA ARG A 715 11.48 13.70 32.08
C ARG A 715 10.33 14.17 31.20
N LEU A 716 10.32 15.43 30.76
CA LEU A 716 9.33 15.94 29.81
C LEU A 716 9.33 15.13 28.51
N TRP A 717 10.49 15.01 27.87
CA TRP A 717 10.60 14.34 26.57
C TRP A 717 10.42 12.83 26.67
N GLU A 718 10.87 12.22 27.76
CA GLU A 718 10.58 10.81 28.05
C GLU A 718 9.07 10.56 28.12
N LYS A 719 8.33 11.39 28.86
CA LYS A 719 6.87 11.30 29.01
C LYS A 719 6.16 11.54 27.68
N LEU A 720 6.59 12.53 26.89
CA LEU A 720 6.05 12.77 25.54
C LEU A 720 6.33 11.61 24.59
N ALA A 721 7.52 11.00 24.65
CA ALA A 721 7.84 9.83 23.82
C ALA A 721 6.96 8.62 24.16
N VAL A 722 6.73 8.35 25.45
CA VAL A 722 5.82 7.29 25.91
C VAL A 722 4.38 7.59 25.46
N PHE A 723 3.93 8.85 25.58
CA PHE A 723 2.61 9.27 25.12
C PHE A 723 2.44 9.05 23.61
N TRP A 724 3.33 9.60 22.78
CA TRP A 724 3.20 9.54 21.32
C TRP A 724 3.34 8.11 20.78
N THR A 725 4.21 7.28 21.36
CA THR A 725 4.32 5.86 20.96
C THR A 725 3.07 5.06 21.32
N GLY A 726 2.56 5.20 22.54
CA GLY A 726 1.33 4.53 22.96
C GLY A 726 0.11 5.02 22.17
N PHE A 727 0.04 6.33 21.90
CA PHE A 727 -1.04 6.92 21.13
C PHE A 727 -1.01 6.49 19.66
N LEU A 728 0.17 6.38 19.03
CA LEU A 728 0.30 5.83 17.68
C LEU A 728 -0.20 4.38 17.59
N LEU A 729 0.15 3.53 18.56
CA LEU A 729 -0.34 2.15 18.61
C LEU A 729 -1.86 2.10 18.83
N HIS A 730 -2.41 3.01 19.64
CA HIS A 730 -3.84 3.17 19.80
C HIS A 730 -4.51 3.54 18.46
N LEU A 731 -4.01 4.58 17.77
CA LEU A 731 -4.51 5.04 16.47
C LEU A 731 -4.47 3.92 15.42
N ALA A 732 -3.36 3.18 15.34
CA ALA A 732 -3.22 2.06 14.43
C ALA A 732 -4.28 0.96 14.71
N ALA A 733 -4.60 0.67 15.97
CA ALA A 733 -5.59 -0.34 16.32
C ALA A 733 -7.05 0.14 16.27
N SER A 734 -7.31 1.44 16.42
CA SER A 734 -8.66 2.01 16.35
C SER A 734 -9.08 2.36 14.92
N THR A 735 -8.14 2.48 13.99
CA THR A 735 -8.42 2.79 12.59
C THR A 735 -9.06 1.59 11.86
N ARG A 736 -10.11 1.86 11.08
CA ARG A 736 -10.82 0.83 10.32
C ARG A 736 -9.94 0.23 9.22
N ALA A 737 -10.13 -1.07 8.95
CA ALA A 737 -9.43 -1.76 7.87
C ALA A 737 -9.64 -1.08 6.50
N SER A 738 -10.84 -0.56 6.21
CA SER A 738 -11.14 0.16 4.95
C SER A 738 -10.21 1.36 4.70
N LYS A 739 -9.81 2.09 5.75
CA LYS A 739 -8.85 3.20 5.64
C LYS A 739 -7.43 2.75 5.37
N HIS A 740 -7.02 1.64 5.98
CA HIS A 740 -5.74 1.01 5.68
C HIS A 740 -5.71 0.48 4.23
N ARG A 741 -6.85 -0.02 3.71
CA ARG A 741 -6.99 -0.41 2.30
C ARG A 741 -6.71 0.75 1.36
N THR A 742 -7.39 1.90 1.52
CA THR A 742 -7.21 3.04 0.61
C THR A 742 -5.77 3.55 0.55
N ARG A 743 -5.02 3.41 1.64
CA ARG A 743 -3.62 3.86 1.77
C ARG A 743 -2.59 2.81 1.38
N LEU A 744 -2.97 1.54 1.22
CA LEU A 744 -2.13 0.51 0.60
C LEU A 744 -1.86 0.78 -0.88
N ALA A 745 -2.64 1.65 -1.54
CA ALA A 745 -2.42 2.02 -2.94
C ALA A 745 -1.05 2.65 -3.18
N GLY A 746 -0.49 3.37 -2.20
CA GLY A 746 0.77 4.10 -2.31
C GLY A 746 1.95 3.40 -1.64
N ARG A 747 2.89 4.20 -1.12
CA ARG A 747 3.90 3.67 -0.18
C ARG A 747 3.21 3.22 1.11
N ARG A 748 3.60 2.05 1.61
CA ARG A 748 3.05 1.45 2.83
C ARG A 748 3.41 2.30 4.05
N GLU A 749 2.41 2.95 4.63
CA GLU A 749 2.56 3.80 5.82
C GLU A 749 2.94 2.98 7.08
N LEU A 750 3.69 3.59 8.01
CA LEU A 750 4.08 2.95 9.27
C LEU A 750 2.84 2.47 10.06
N THR A 751 1.80 3.31 10.17
CA THR A 751 0.57 2.94 10.90
C THR A 751 -0.09 1.68 10.34
N THR A 752 0.01 1.43 9.04
CA THR A 752 -0.54 0.21 8.40
C THR A 752 0.28 -1.03 8.75
N HIS A 753 1.60 -0.92 8.90
CA HIS A 753 2.43 -2.02 9.39
C HIS A 753 2.11 -2.35 10.86
N LEU A 754 1.97 -1.32 11.70
CA LEU A 754 1.58 -1.48 13.10
C LEU A 754 0.18 -2.08 13.22
N TRP A 755 -0.76 -1.63 12.40
CA TRP A 755 -2.12 -2.17 12.33
C TRP A 755 -2.14 -3.67 11.98
N ALA A 756 -1.32 -4.12 11.02
CA ALA A 756 -1.24 -5.54 10.68
C ALA A 756 -0.72 -6.38 11.86
N LEU A 757 0.38 -5.94 12.50
CA LEU A 757 0.94 -6.62 13.68
C LEU A 757 -0.05 -6.64 14.86
N LEU A 758 -0.71 -5.53 15.14
CA LEU A 758 -1.72 -5.42 16.20
C LEU A 758 -2.98 -6.23 15.89
N SER A 759 -3.33 -6.40 14.62
CA SER A 759 -4.46 -7.22 14.18
C SER A 759 -4.21 -8.69 14.52
N HIS A 760 -3.02 -9.20 14.22
CA HIS A 760 -2.62 -10.56 14.59
C HIS A 760 -2.46 -10.72 16.09
N ALA A 761 -1.94 -9.71 16.81
CA ALA A 761 -1.84 -9.75 18.26
C ALA A 761 -3.19 -9.68 19.01
N GLY A 762 -4.31 -9.50 18.29
CA GLY A 762 -5.66 -9.51 18.87
C GLY A 762 -6.10 -8.18 19.51
N TYR A 763 -5.39 -7.07 19.25
CA TYR A 763 -5.69 -5.76 19.86
C TYR A 763 -6.66 -4.91 19.04
N VAL A 764 -6.90 -5.26 17.78
CA VAL A 764 -7.80 -4.51 16.90
C VAL A 764 -9.23 -5.00 17.11
N ARG A 765 -10.15 -4.09 17.46
CA ARG A 765 -11.56 -4.43 17.73
C ARG A 765 -12.20 -5.16 16.53
N THR A 766 -12.98 -6.19 16.81
CA THR A 766 -13.89 -6.81 15.84
C THR A 766 -15.14 -5.94 15.73
N THR A 767 -15.49 -5.54 14.52
CA THR A 767 -16.66 -4.70 14.18
C THR A 767 -18.02 -5.33 14.54
N ALA A 768 -18.03 -6.57 15.04
CA ALA A 768 -19.25 -7.35 15.26
C ALA A 768 -20.01 -7.04 16.57
N GLY A 769 -19.65 -6.00 17.33
CA GLY A 769 -20.21 -5.75 18.68
C GLY A 769 -20.88 -4.39 18.91
N ASP A 770 -20.32 -3.28 18.42
CA ASP A 770 -20.75 -1.93 18.84
C ASP A 770 -20.71 -0.92 17.69
N GLY A 771 -21.41 -1.21 16.59
CA GLY A 771 -21.38 -0.32 15.43
C GLY A 771 -22.36 -0.64 14.31
N GLN A 772 -23.56 -1.12 14.64
CA GLN A 772 -24.63 -1.37 13.66
C GLN A 772 -25.31 -0.08 13.14
N ALA A 773 -24.75 1.12 13.38
CA ALA A 773 -25.43 2.39 13.11
C ALA A 773 -24.62 3.42 12.30
N ALA A 774 -23.56 3.02 11.61
CA ALA A 774 -22.89 3.89 10.63
C ALA A 774 -22.31 3.08 9.46
N MET A 775 -23.20 2.43 8.70
CA MET A 775 -22.94 2.21 7.28
C MET A 775 -22.92 3.58 6.62
N ASP A 776 -21.73 4.18 6.50
CA ASP A 776 -21.58 5.38 5.69
C ASP A 776 -21.91 5.00 4.24
N ILE A 777 -22.90 5.71 3.71
CA ILE A 777 -23.35 5.65 2.32
C ILE A 777 -22.17 5.76 1.35
N GLU A 778 -21.06 6.41 1.74
CA GLU A 778 -19.84 6.47 0.93
C GLU A 778 -19.12 5.13 0.75
N ASP A 779 -19.06 4.23 1.75
CA ASP A 779 -18.42 2.92 1.57
C ASP A 779 -19.31 1.98 0.73
N ARG A 780 -20.63 2.08 0.89
CA ARG A 780 -21.61 1.38 0.04
C ARG A 780 -21.58 1.92 -1.38
N VAL A 781 -21.63 3.23 -1.57
CA VAL A 781 -21.56 3.90 -2.88
C VAL A 781 -20.19 3.72 -3.51
N ALA A 782 -19.07 3.78 -2.78
CA ALA A 782 -17.75 3.51 -3.34
C ALA A 782 -17.57 2.03 -3.69
N SER A 783 -18.13 1.09 -2.90
CA SER A 783 -18.11 -0.33 -3.23
C SER A 783 -19.07 -0.69 -4.38
N GLU A 784 -20.21 -0.01 -4.47
CA GLU A 784 -21.25 -0.23 -5.47
C GLU A 784 -20.87 0.43 -6.80
N ILE A 785 -20.29 1.62 -6.76
CA ILE A 785 -19.60 2.27 -7.90
C ILE A 785 -18.38 1.46 -8.33
N ALA A 786 -17.55 0.93 -7.41
CA ALA A 786 -16.43 0.05 -7.77
C ALA A 786 -16.87 -1.37 -8.22
N SER A 787 -18.14 -1.72 -8.06
CA SER A 787 -18.72 -2.96 -8.59
C SER A 787 -19.46 -2.76 -9.91
N ARG A 788 -19.85 -1.52 -10.23
CA ARG A 788 -20.64 -1.15 -11.42
C ARG A 788 -19.86 -0.29 -12.44
N ILE A 789 -18.62 0.10 -12.16
CA ILE A 789 -17.62 0.70 -13.07
C ILE A 789 -16.40 -0.23 -13.10
#